data_AF-A0ABD2MXG2-F1
#
_entry.id   AF-A0ABD2MXG2-F1
#
_cell.length_a   1.000
_cell.length_b   1.000
_cell.length_c   1.000
_cell.angle_alpha   90.00
_cell.angle_beta   90.00
_cell.angle_gamma   90.00
#
_symmetry.space_group_name_H-M   'P 1'
#
loop_
_entity.id
_entity.type
_entity.pdbx_description
1 polymer ?
#
loop_
_entity_poly.entity_id
_entity_poly.type
_entity_poly.pdbx_seq_one_letter_code
_entity_poly.pdbx_strand_id
1 'polypeptide(L)'
;MVKFMKEYNDTYPNITNMYSIGKTVEGREMWVFALSSTPFKHVPGKPEFKYVANMHGNEVVGRELLLLLIKYLCERYGTDDRITQLLDTTRIHLLPSMNPDGYEISKEGDSSSARGRANAHKQDLNRNFPDQYVINEFNRVIEPETKNVMDWTFSLPFVLSANLHNGALVANYPFDDTPNEERFKNPSPDDSVFRYLASTYSNAHRTMHEGQPCPMFPKEKFPNGITNGASWYIVTGGMQDWNYMVAGCMEITLELGCYKYPTADKLPEYWLDNKNALITYIEQVHKGVHGFVRSTIGTPISKAEIMVEGISHFVKTGKDGDYWRILLPGVYNLTVTARGYESYTQQIIIPSSGSYNYNVTLLKNDGSHWANAYDFDNVKNQYNPRYHSNGEIYEIMGKLENEYPDSASFQSESEVSMAIHSLKITEDIDSSDDHKFRIAIIGNLYATQPLGRELTVYLARHLLKGLKIGNPTIKKILNDTVVYIVPVIDKAFEQIWGDFEKEAPGTKVPETYICNNITADFKQVGDQVMNVGSSRVNSFAEMKSIANTFKRMLIEEKFNMVLNIEGGGSDMVYPNSKDNLSIYQKYYNAFTTNYRPPFLCGSDFSGTQNNLTEYLYREYDMPVLTAKVSCCSYPAVENLPYIWREVMLPIMKVLELASIGIHGYVKDETTKPMTNATIKVQGLNKTIEVAKATAHYNIMLPPGKYVIEVKCHNYKAFSVDVDITDSRIFLPITLQKDEGRSGLVVPVQSKHEDGDNEILHKPLYVNGIKTNGLRGYVKDTYGHPVANAILHVLENNVTVLSDEDGKYAIPLEVNKYTIHVTALGYHELTKYLSVTDSNGVPDIVMFTMIKNSNVLGLPRIIFVLIVGKIQHPPSVPKLFCILIFQDSV
;
A
#
# COMPACT_ATOMS: atom_id res chain seq x y z
N MET A 1 -34.29 34.66 -41.53
CA MET A 1 -33.22 33.80 -40.97
C MET A 1 -32.23 33.31 -42.01
N VAL A 2 -32.54 32.32 -42.86
CA VAL A 2 -31.54 31.69 -43.77
C VAL A 2 -30.83 32.69 -44.68
N LYS A 3 -31.58 33.62 -45.30
CA LYS A 3 -31.00 34.68 -46.13
C LYS A 3 -29.98 35.54 -45.36
N PHE A 4 -30.31 35.92 -44.14
CA PHE A 4 -29.44 36.71 -43.26
C PHE A 4 -28.16 35.94 -42.92
N MET A 5 -28.26 34.66 -42.55
CA MET A 5 -27.07 33.86 -42.25
C MET A 5 -26.18 33.71 -43.48
N LYS A 6 -26.75 33.44 -44.66
CA LYS A 6 -25.98 33.37 -45.92
C LYS A 6 -25.25 34.69 -46.22
N GLU A 7 -25.94 35.82 -46.07
CA GLU A 7 -25.36 37.15 -46.29
C GLU A 7 -24.14 37.40 -45.39
N TYR A 8 -24.21 37.07 -44.10
CA TYR A 8 -23.05 37.20 -43.20
C TYR A 8 -21.95 36.19 -43.50
N ASN A 9 -22.30 34.95 -43.88
CA ASN A 9 -21.32 33.95 -44.27
C ASN A 9 -20.53 34.37 -45.52
N ASP A 10 -21.22 34.96 -46.50
CA ASP A 10 -20.62 35.42 -47.74
C ASP A 10 -19.81 36.71 -47.55
N THR A 11 -20.19 37.55 -46.58
CA THR A 11 -19.49 38.80 -46.26
C THR A 11 -18.25 38.56 -45.39
N TYR A 12 -18.28 37.59 -44.47
CA TYR A 12 -17.20 37.31 -43.52
C TYR A 12 -16.61 35.89 -43.65
N PRO A 13 -16.33 35.38 -44.86
CA PRO A 13 -16.05 33.95 -45.11
C PRO A 13 -14.79 33.43 -44.41
N ASN A 14 -13.86 34.32 -44.02
CA ASN A 14 -12.64 33.93 -43.32
C ASN A 14 -12.88 33.52 -41.86
N ILE A 15 -13.97 33.97 -41.26
CA ILE A 15 -14.27 33.72 -39.84
C ILE A 15 -15.59 32.99 -39.61
N THR A 16 -16.32 32.66 -40.69
CA THR A 16 -17.65 32.05 -40.60
C THR A 16 -17.74 30.78 -41.42
N ASN A 17 -18.56 29.84 -40.96
CA ASN A 17 -18.96 28.67 -41.75
C ASN A 17 -20.41 28.29 -41.43
N MET A 18 -21.30 28.47 -42.40
CA MET A 18 -22.70 28.06 -42.33
C MET A 18 -22.88 26.65 -42.86
N TYR A 19 -23.49 25.76 -42.06
CA TYR A 19 -23.76 24.38 -42.46
C TYR A 19 -25.07 23.88 -41.83
N SER A 20 -25.66 22.83 -42.41
CA SER A 20 -26.86 22.18 -41.86
C SER A 20 -26.47 20.93 -41.07
N ILE A 21 -27.14 20.69 -39.95
CA ILE A 21 -26.98 19.46 -39.15
C ILE A 21 -28.03 18.38 -39.48
N GLY A 22 -28.93 18.67 -40.42
CA GLY A 22 -30.00 17.77 -40.84
C GLY A 22 -31.30 18.51 -41.11
N LYS A 23 -32.37 17.75 -41.29
CA LYS A 23 -33.70 18.27 -41.60
C LYS A 23 -34.70 17.97 -40.51
N THR A 24 -35.66 18.86 -40.35
CA THR A 24 -36.86 18.67 -39.53
C THR A 24 -37.84 17.71 -40.19
N VAL A 25 -38.93 17.38 -39.47
CA VAL A 25 -40.03 16.56 -39.97
C VAL A 25 -40.63 17.09 -41.29
N GLU A 26 -40.84 18.40 -41.41
CA GLU A 26 -41.34 19.02 -42.65
C GLU A 26 -40.24 19.32 -43.68
N GLY A 27 -39.02 18.83 -43.44
CA GLY A 27 -37.91 18.94 -44.39
C GLY A 27 -37.16 20.28 -44.38
N ARG A 28 -37.34 21.12 -43.35
CA ARG A 28 -36.57 22.37 -43.19
C ARG A 28 -35.17 22.06 -42.67
N GLU A 29 -34.18 22.73 -43.24
CA GLU A 29 -32.77 22.61 -42.82
C GLU A 29 -32.54 23.23 -41.43
N MET A 30 -31.82 22.51 -40.57
CA MET A 30 -31.39 22.98 -39.25
C MET A 30 -30.01 23.62 -39.37
N TRP A 31 -29.99 24.94 -39.59
CA TRP A 31 -28.78 25.69 -39.88
C TRP A 31 -27.98 26.06 -38.63
N VAL A 32 -26.69 25.72 -38.64
CA VAL A 32 -25.69 26.16 -37.68
C VAL A 32 -24.76 27.18 -38.32
N PHE A 33 -24.36 28.18 -37.54
CA PHE A 33 -23.38 29.18 -37.91
C PHE A 33 -22.15 29.07 -37.01
N ALA A 34 -21.05 28.56 -37.55
CA ALA A 34 -19.78 28.52 -36.81
C ALA A 34 -19.02 29.84 -37.00
N LEU A 35 -18.49 30.42 -35.91
CA LEU A 35 -17.61 31.59 -35.90
C LEU A 35 -16.29 31.26 -35.20
N SER A 36 -15.17 31.59 -35.84
CA SER A 36 -13.81 31.34 -35.35
C SER A 36 -12.81 31.91 -36.36
N SER A 37 -11.59 32.27 -35.95
CA SER A 37 -10.49 32.51 -36.89
C SER A 37 -10.10 31.28 -37.74
N THR A 38 -10.62 30.10 -37.37
CA THR A 38 -10.52 28.82 -38.11
C THR A 38 -11.88 28.12 -38.15
N PRO A 39 -12.85 28.56 -38.99
CA PRO A 39 -14.26 28.18 -38.84
C PRO A 39 -14.62 26.80 -39.42
N PHE A 40 -13.80 26.25 -40.32
CA PHE A 40 -14.15 25.05 -41.09
C PHE A 40 -13.94 23.72 -40.36
N LYS A 41 -12.99 23.66 -39.42
CA LYS A 41 -12.64 22.43 -38.70
C LYS A 41 -12.21 22.71 -37.28
N HIS A 42 -12.29 21.67 -36.47
CA HIS A 42 -11.70 21.65 -35.14
C HIS A 42 -10.19 21.87 -35.20
N VAL A 43 -9.66 22.66 -34.27
CA VAL A 43 -8.22 22.88 -34.08
C VAL A 43 -7.88 22.36 -32.69
N PRO A 44 -6.95 21.38 -32.57
CA PRO A 44 -6.68 20.77 -31.27
C PRO A 44 -6.26 21.79 -30.21
N GLY A 45 -6.87 21.72 -29.03
CA GLY A 45 -6.64 22.68 -27.94
C GLY A 45 -7.45 23.98 -28.04
N LYS A 46 -8.22 24.19 -29.11
CA LYS A 46 -9.24 25.26 -29.23
C LYS A 46 -10.63 24.72 -28.83
N PRO A 47 -11.24 25.18 -27.72
CA PRO A 47 -12.52 24.63 -27.28
C PRO A 47 -13.66 24.92 -28.26
N GLU A 48 -14.60 23.98 -28.33
CA GLU A 48 -15.85 24.11 -29.07
C GLU A 48 -16.97 24.54 -28.11
N PHE A 49 -17.66 25.63 -28.44
CA PHE A 49 -18.80 26.15 -27.69
C PHE A 49 -20.06 26.09 -28.55
N LYS A 50 -21.24 25.86 -27.96
CA LYS A 50 -22.52 26.00 -28.69
C LYS A 50 -23.61 26.76 -27.95
N TYR A 51 -24.40 27.51 -28.72
CA TYR A 51 -25.73 27.98 -28.30
C TYR A 51 -26.80 27.34 -29.18
N VAL A 52 -27.87 26.86 -28.55
CA VAL A 52 -29.06 26.33 -29.24
C VAL A 52 -30.27 27.15 -28.82
N ALA A 53 -31.10 27.56 -29.78
CA ALA A 53 -32.30 28.33 -29.47
C ALA A 53 -33.54 27.76 -30.16
N ASN A 54 -34.70 28.17 -29.65
CA ASN A 54 -35.98 27.97 -30.30
C ASN A 54 -36.24 26.48 -30.59
N MET A 55 -35.91 25.63 -29.61
CA MET A 55 -36.32 24.23 -29.59
C MET A 55 -37.83 24.08 -29.33
N HIS A 56 -38.40 25.05 -28.61
CA HIS A 56 -39.82 25.35 -28.69
C HIS A 56 -40.04 26.44 -29.72
N GLY A 57 -40.81 26.16 -30.77
CA GLY A 57 -40.96 27.07 -31.91
C GLY A 57 -41.55 28.44 -31.54
N ASN A 58 -42.41 28.50 -30.51
CA ASN A 58 -43.01 29.76 -30.05
C ASN A 58 -42.20 30.55 -29.03
N GLU A 59 -41.02 30.06 -28.65
CA GLU A 59 -40.09 30.75 -27.75
C GLU A 59 -39.01 31.42 -28.61
N VAL A 60 -39.28 32.67 -29.01
CA VAL A 60 -38.66 33.30 -30.19
C VAL A 60 -37.47 34.20 -29.86
N VAL A 61 -37.36 34.72 -28.63
CA VAL A 61 -36.31 35.69 -28.29
C VAL A 61 -34.93 35.08 -28.50
N GLY A 62 -34.71 33.85 -28.05
CA GLY A 62 -33.43 33.15 -28.26
C GLY A 62 -33.01 33.07 -29.73
N ARG A 63 -33.96 32.80 -30.64
CA ARG A 63 -33.70 32.73 -32.09
C ARG A 63 -33.15 34.05 -32.62
N GLU A 64 -33.82 35.14 -32.30
CA GLU A 64 -33.43 36.47 -32.78
C GLU A 64 -32.15 36.97 -32.10
N LEU A 65 -31.94 36.67 -30.81
CA LEU A 65 -30.68 36.99 -30.11
C LEU A 65 -29.49 36.29 -30.74
N LEU A 66 -29.61 35.03 -31.18
CA LEU A 66 -28.52 34.35 -31.87
C LEU A 66 -28.21 34.96 -33.24
N LEU A 67 -29.21 35.44 -33.98
CA LEU A 67 -28.98 36.17 -35.23
C LEU A 67 -28.29 37.52 -34.97
N LEU A 68 -28.69 38.25 -33.94
CA LEU A 68 -28.03 39.49 -33.53
C LEU A 68 -26.60 39.24 -33.02
N LEU A 69 -26.36 38.12 -32.35
CA LEU A 69 -25.03 37.71 -31.91
C LEU A 69 -24.13 37.37 -33.10
N ILE A 70 -24.62 36.67 -34.13
CA ILE A 70 -23.88 36.45 -35.39
C ILE A 70 -23.41 37.79 -35.96
N LYS A 71 -24.35 38.73 -36.13
CA LYS A 71 -24.04 40.07 -36.64
C LYS A 71 -22.98 40.76 -35.78
N TYR A 72 -23.19 40.79 -34.47
CA TYR A 72 -22.29 41.47 -33.54
C TYR A 72 -20.88 40.90 -33.59
N LEU A 73 -20.73 39.57 -33.54
CA LEU A 73 -19.43 38.91 -33.57
C LEU A 73 -18.69 39.17 -34.90
N CYS A 74 -19.40 39.13 -36.03
CA CYS A 74 -18.81 39.40 -37.34
C CYS A 74 -18.36 40.86 -37.49
N GLU A 75 -19.23 41.82 -37.14
CA GLU A 75 -18.93 43.25 -37.29
C GLU A 75 -17.87 43.75 -36.30
N ARG A 76 -17.69 43.07 -35.17
CA ARG A 76 -16.73 43.45 -34.11
C ARG A 76 -15.38 42.75 -34.23
N TYR A 77 -15.28 41.65 -34.96
CA TYR A 77 -14.00 40.99 -35.19
C TYR A 77 -13.01 41.92 -35.90
N GLY A 78 -11.79 42.01 -35.37
CA GLY A 78 -10.75 42.92 -35.85
C GLY A 78 -10.89 44.38 -35.40
N THR A 79 -11.97 44.76 -34.72
CA THR A 79 -12.19 46.12 -34.20
C THR A 79 -12.40 46.19 -32.69
N ASP A 80 -12.85 45.09 -32.07
CA ASP A 80 -13.03 44.94 -30.63
C ASP A 80 -12.11 43.81 -30.14
N ASP A 81 -11.14 44.14 -29.29
CA ASP A 81 -10.13 43.19 -28.82
C ASP A 81 -10.73 42.01 -28.06
N ARG A 82 -11.82 42.22 -27.31
CA ARG A 82 -12.51 41.15 -26.57
C ARG A 82 -13.10 40.14 -27.54
N ILE A 83 -13.75 40.61 -28.61
CA ILE A 83 -14.37 39.74 -29.61
C ILE A 83 -13.33 39.08 -30.52
N THR A 84 -12.29 39.80 -30.92
CA THR A 84 -11.15 39.23 -31.66
C THR A 84 -10.54 38.08 -30.87
N GLN A 85 -10.18 38.32 -29.60
CA GLN A 85 -9.60 37.28 -28.75
C GLN A 85 -10.54 36.08 -28.62
N LEU A 86 -11.84 36.32 -28.39
CA LEU A 86 -12.83 35.25 -28.25
C LEU A 86 -12.91 34.35 -29.50
N LEU A 87 -12.94 34.93 -30.71
CA LEU A 87 -12.98 34.15 -31.96
C LEU A 87 -11.62 33.53 -32.32
N ASP A 88 -10.52 34.10 -31.83
CA ASP A 88 -9.18 33.52 -31.97
C ASP A 88 -8.99 32.29 -31.09
N THR A 89 -9.55 32.31 -29.87
CA THR A 89 -9.36 31.23 -28.88
C THR A 89 -10.51 30.25 -28.78
N THR A 90 -11.69 30.54 -29.32
CA THR A 90 -12.88 29.66 -29.28
C THR A 90 -13.47 29.44 -30.66
N ARG A 91 -14.03 28.25 -30.90
CA ARG A 91 -14.90 28.01 -32.04
C ARG A 91 -16.34 27.93 -31.57
N ILE A 92 -17.13 28.93 -31.95
CA ILE A 92 -18.49 29.17 -31.47
C ILE A 92 -19.47 28.64 -32.51
N HIS A 93 -20.42 27.82 -32.10
CA HIS A 93 -21.46 27.30 -32.98
C HIS A 93 -22.85 27.77 -32.52
N LEU A 94 -23.57 28.48 -33.38
CA LEU A 94 -24.89 29.01 -33.08
C LEU A 94 -25.94 28.28 -33.91
N LEU A 95 -26.91 27.64 -33.26
CA LEU A 95 -28.11 27.05 -33.87
C LEU A 95 -29.32 27.92 -33.52
N PRO A 96 -29.71 28.91 -34.37
CA PRO A 96 -30.77 29.86 -34.04
C PRO A 96 -32.15 29.23 -33.90
N SER A 97 -32.41 28.11 -34.56
CA SER A 97 -33.71 27.44 -34.50
C SER A 97 -33.54 25.94 -34.63
N MET A 98 -33.72 25.23 -33.52
CA MET A 98 -33.80 23.77 -33.48
C MET A 98 -35.16 23.26 -33.96
N ASN A 99 -36.24 24.02 -33.74
CA ASN A 99 -37.60 23.69 -34.18
C ASN A 99 -38.19 24.76 -35.13
N PRO A 100 -37.65 24.89 -36.35
CA PRO A 100 -38.19 25.83 -37.33
C PRO A 100 -39.63 25.49 -37.75
N ASP A 101 -40.05 24.23 -37.74
CA ASP A 101 -41.43 23.82 -38.08
C ASP A 101 -42.45 24.40 -37.09
N GLY A 102 -42.15 24.29 -35.79
CA GLY A 102 -42.96 24.90 -34.73
C GLY A 102 -43.02 26.42 -34.84
N TYR A 103 -41.89 27.06 -35.15
CA TYR A 103 -41.80 28.52 -35.30
C TYR A 103 -42.72 29.06 -36.40
N GLU A 104 -42.79 28.41 -37.56
CA GLU A 104 -43.61 28.89 -38.68
C GLU A 104 -45.12 28.90 -38.37
N ILE A 105 -45.58 28.09 -37.39
CA ILE A 105 -46.98 28.06 -36.98
C ILE A 105 -47.26 28.89 -35.72
N SER A 106 -46.23 29.44 -35.07
CA SER A 106 -46.34 30.34 -33.93
C SER A 106 -46.87 31.72 -34.35
N LYS A 107 -47.31 32.52 -33.37
CA LYS A 107 -47.91 33.83 -33.63
C LYS A 107 -47.25 34.91 -32.80
N GLU A 108 -46.81 35.98 -33.45
CA GLU A 108 -46.27 37.16 -32.78
C GLU A 108 -47.29 37.78 -31.81
N GLY A 109 -46.80 38.27 -30.67
CA GLY A 109 -47.61 38.79 -29.57
C GLY A 109 -48.17 37.70 -28.64
N ASP A 110 -47.82 36.43 -28.86
CA ASP A 110 -48.19 35.34 -27.96
C ASP A 110 -47.40 35.40 -26.65
N SER A 111 -48.11 35.57 -25.54
CA SER A 111 -47.50 35.59 -24.21
C SER A 111 -47.15 34.20 -23.69
N SER A 112 -48.03 33.21 -23.86
CA SER A 112 -47.98 31.97 -23.07
C SER A 112 -48.63 30.75 -23.72
N SER A 113 -49.15 30.83 -24.95
CA SER A 113 -49.79 29.70 -25.63
C SER A 113 -48.79 28.55 -25.86
N ALA A 114 -49.33 27.38 -26.24
CA ALA A 114 -48.56 26.22 -26.67
C ALA A 114 -48.50 26.11 -28.21
N ARG A 115 -49.13 27.04 -28.95
CA ARG A 115 -49.18 27.00 -30.42
C ARG A 115 -47.78 27.16 -31.02
N GLY A 116 -47.29 26.09 -31.65
CA GLY A 116 -45.95 26.05 -32.24
C GLY A 116 -44.84 25.69 -31.25
N ARG A 117 -45.18 25.31 -30.02
CA ARG A 117 -44.19 24.81 -29.05
C ARG A 117 -43.55 23.50 -29.53
N ALA A 118 -44.37 22.49 -29.78
CA ALA A 118 -43.94 21.16 -30.22
C ALA A 118 -43.43 21.17 -31.68
N ASN A 119 -42.74 20.10 -32.09
CA ASN A 119 -42.36 19.89 -33.48
C ASN A 119 -43.57 19.51 -34.36
N ALA A 120 -43.35 19.20 -35.65
CA ALA A 120 -44.46 18.92 -36.57
C ALA A 120 -45.25 17.65 -36.21
N HIS A 121 -44.62 16.65 -35.59
CA HIS A 121 -45.28 15.46 -35.04
C HIS A 121 -45.96 15.69 -33.67
N LYS A 122 -45.99 16.93 -33.19
CA LYS A 122 -46.56 17.33 -31.89
C LYS A 122 -45.80 16.80 -30.67
N GLN A 123 -44.51 16.51 -30.82
CA GLN A 123 -43.63 16.15 -29.71
C GLN A 123 -42.90 17.37 -29.14
N ASP A 124 -42.78 17.42 -27.81
CA ASP A 124 -41.94 18.39 -27.12
C ASP A 124 -40.47 17.94 -27.21
N LEU A 125 -39.67 18.68 -27.96
CA LEU A 125 -38.26 18.33 -28.18
C LEU A 125 -37.44 18.38 -26.89
N ASN A 126 -37.86 19.14 -25.87
CA ASN A 126 -37.21 19.17 -24.55
C ASN A 126 -37.81 18.14 -23.58
N ARG A 127 -38.47 17.10 -24.11
CA ARG A 127 -38.85 15.85 -23.42
C ARG A 127 -38.42 14.60 -24.21
N ASN A 128 -37.70 14.79 -25.32
CA ASN A 128 -37.45 13.76 -26.31
C ASN A 128 -36.02 13.19 -26.27
N PHE A 129 -35.13 13.76 -25.47
CA PHE A 129 -33.77 13.23 -25.30
C PHE A 129 -33.77 12.00 -24.38
N PRO A 130 -32.85 11.04 -24.57
CA PRO A 130 -32.64 9.94 -23.63
C PRO A 130 -32.36 10.47 -22.23
N ASP A 131 -33.08 9.94 -21.26
CA ASP A 131 -33.01 10.36 -19.86
C ASP A 131 -32.20 9.38 -19.00
N GLN A 132 -31.62 9.87 -17.91
CA GLN A 132 -30.80 9.06 -17.00
C GLN A 132 -31.62 8.21 -16.01
N TYR A 133 -32.90 8.55 -15.78
CA TYR A 133 -33.77 7.86 -14.82
C TYR A 133 -34.94 7.16 -15.51
N VAL A 134 -35.63 7.82 -16.46
CA VAL A 134 -36.94 7.35 -16.96
C VAL A 134 -37.03 7.32 -18.48
N ILE A 135 -37.42 6.18 -19.04
CA ILE A 135 -37.83 6.05 -20.46
C ILE A 135 -39.36 6.04 -20.53
N ASN A 136 -39.96 7.04 -21.19
CA ASN A 136 -41.40 7.22 -21.34
C ASN A 136 -41.81 7.38 -22.82
N GLU A 137 -43.08 7.68 -23.08
CA GLU A 137 -43.60 7.83 -24.45
C GLU A 137 -42.98 8.99 -25.24
N PHE A 138 -42.45 10.00 -24.56
CA PHE A 138 -41.86 11.18 -25.17
C PHE A 138 -40.41 10.99 -25.59
N ASN A 139 -39.61 10.17 -24.89
CA ASN A 139 -38.19 9.96 -25.22
C ASN A 139 -37.85 8.56 -25.75
N ARG A 140 -38.83 7.64 -25.82
CA ARG A 140 -38.62 6.31 -26.39
C ARG A 140 -38.42 6.33 -27.91
N VAL A 141 -39.06 7.28 -28.61
CA VAL A 141 -38.91 7.48 -30.05
C VAL A 141 -38.29 8.84 -30.30
N ILE A 142 -37.08 8.84 -30.82
CA ILE A 142 -36.30 10.06 -31.05
C ILE A 142 -36.79 10.75 -32.33
N GLU A 143 -37.15 12.03 -32.21
CA GLU A 143 -37.55 12.88 -33.33
C GLU A 143 -36.35 13.27 -34.21
N PRO A 144 -36.56 13.58 -35.50
CA PRO A 144 -35.47 13.95 -36.41
C PRO A 144 -34.63 15.12 -35.89
N GLU A 145 -35.26 16.15 -35.32
CA GLU A 145 -34.57 17.32 -34.78
C GLU A 145 -33.66 16.96 -33.61
N THR A 146 -34.17 16.17 -32.67
CA THR A 146 -33.42 15.64 -31.53
C THR A 146 -32.24 14.79 -32.00
N LYS A 147 -32.47 13.89 -32.96
CA LYS A 147 -31.42 13.05 -33.52
C LYS A 147 -30.29 13.88 -34.15
N ASN A 148 -30.64 14.88 -34.95
CA ASN A 148 -29.67 15.76 -35.61
C ASN A 148 -28.80 16.49 -34.58
N VAL A 149 -29.38 16.96 -33.47
CA VAL A 149 -28.63 17.61 -32.39
C VAL A 149 -27.74 16.61 -31.64
N MET A 150 -28.20 15.39 -31.39
CA MET A 150 -27.37 14.35 -30.76
C MET A 150 -26.17 13.99 -31.64
N ASP A 151 -26.40 13.70 -32.93
CA ASP A 151 -25.35 13.37 -33.88
C ASP A 151 -24.35 14.52 -34.03
N TRP A 152 -24.85 15.76 -34.09
CA TRP A 152 -24.01 16.96 -34.14
C TRP A 152 -23.18 17.13 -32.87
N THR A 153 -23.76 16.91 -31.69
CA THR A 153 -23.04 17.05 -30.41
C THR A 153 -21.90 16.03 -30.30
N PHE A 154 -22.08 14.80 -30.81
CA PHE A 154 -20.99 13.81 -30.84
C PHE A 154 -19.95 14.05 -31.95
N SER A 155 -20.25 14.89 -32.93
CA SER A 155 -19.35 15.14 -34.08
C SER A 155 -18.15 16.03 -33.72
N LEU A 156 -18.26 16.81 -32.64
CA LEU A 156 -17.27 17.80 -32.18
C LEU A 156 -17.12 17.73 -30.65
N PRO A 157 -15.94 18.06 -30.10
CA PRO A 157 -15.70 18.05 -28.66
C PRO A 157 -16.30 19.29 -27.97
N PHE A 158 -17.63 19.42 -27.93
CA PHE A 158 -18.29 20.53 -27.24
C PHE A 158 -18.01 20.53 -25.74
N VAL A 159 -17.53 21.66 -25.23
CA VAL A 159 -17.12 21.81 -23.83
C VAL A 159 -18.21 22.47 -23.01
N LEU A 160 -18.73 23.59 -23.50
CA LEU A 160 -19.76 24.41 -22.84
C LEU A 160 -20.88 24.72 -23.82
N SER A 161 -22.10 24.72 -23.31
CA SER A 161 -23.31 25.00 -24.05
C SER A 161 -24.31 25.80 -23.23
N ALA A 162 -25.26 26.42 -23.90
CA ALA A 162 -26.53 26.80 -23.30
C ALA A 162 -27.66 26.72 -24.33
N ASN A 163 -28.85 26.34 -23.86
CA ASN A 163 -30.06 26.36 -24.66
C ASN A 163 -30.98 27.52 -24.22
N LEU A 164 -31.61 28.19 -25.18
CA LEU A 164 -32.28 29.49 -24.96
C LEU A 164 -33.80 29.34 -25.11
N HIS A 165 -34.51 29.77 -24.07
CA HIS A 165 -35.95 29.61 -23.87
C HIS A 165 -36.65 30.93 -23.52
N ASN A 166 -37.99 30.88 -23.52
CA ASN A 166 -38.84 31.95 -23.04
C ASN A 166 -40.05 31.39 -22.29
N GLY A 167 -40.55 32.17 -21.33
CA GLY A 167 -41.65 31.81 -20.44
C GLY A 167 -41.38 32.19 -18.99
N ALA A 168 -40.09 32.31 -18.63
CA ALA A 168 -39.62 32.84 -17.35
C ALA A 168 -38.40 33.77 -17.56
N LEU A 169 -37.80 34.23 -16.46
CA LEU A 169 -36.52 34.98 -16.49
C LEU A 169 -35.58 34.42 -15.42
N VAL A 170 -34.78 33.41 -15.79
CA VAL A 170 -33.91 32.65 -14.88
C VAL A 170 -32.86 31.84 -15.66
N ALA A 171 -31.67 31.66 -15.09
CA ALA A 171 -30.70 30.68 -15.55
C ALA A 171 -30.91 29.34 -14.79
N ASN A 172 -31.50 28.38 -15.49
CA ASN A 172 -31.79 27.04 -15.01
C ASN A 172 -30.58 26.11 -15.24
N TYR A 173 -30.21 25.30 -14.24
CA TYR A 173 -29.05 24.42 -14.31
C TYR A 173 -29.34 22.99 -13.81
N PRO A 174 -28.54 21.99 -14.25
CA PRO A 174 -28.77 20.58 -13.92
C PRO A 174 -28.84 20.23 -12.43
N PHE A 175 -29.50 19.15 -12.05
CA PHE A 175 -30.36 18.33 -12.93
C PHE A 175 -31.78 18.89 -13.05
N ASP A 176 -32.41 18.55 -14.17
CA ASP A 176 -33.76 18.95 -14.57
C ASP A 176 -34.84 18.02 -14.02
N ASP A 177 -34.49 16.78 -13.66
CA ASP A 177 -35.41 15.81 -13.05
C ASP A 177 -34.80 15.07 -11.85
N THR A 178 -35.55 14.10 -11.30
CA THR A 178 -35.18 13.32 -10.12
C THR A 178 -35.44 11.83 -10.34
N PRO A 179 -34.71 10.94 -9.64
CA PRO A 179 -34.93 9.48 -9.76
C PRO A 179 -36.37 9.01 -9.48
N ASN A 180 -37.12 9.77 -8.67
CA ASN A 180 -38.48 9.42 -8.25
C ASN A 180 -39.55 10.31 -8.90
N GLU A 181 -39.18 11.18 -9.85
CA GLU A 181 -40.07 12.16 -10.50
C GLU A 181 -40.76 13.14 -9.52
N GLU A 182 -40.24 13.27 -8.30
CA GLU A 182 -40.73 14.22 -7.29
C GLU A 182 -39.95 15.54 -7.36
N ARG A 183 -40.64 16.66 -7.14
CA ARG A 183 -40.06 18.00 -7.18
C ARG A 183 -39.21 18.29 -5.93
N PHE A 184 -37.91 18.11 -6.03
CA PHE A 184 -36.92 18.55 -5.04
C PHE A 184 -35.60 18.90 -5.72
N LYS A 185 -34.69 19.57 -4.99
CA LYS A 185 -33.39 19.95 -5.53
C LYS A 185 -32.55 18.70 -5.84
N ASN A 186 -32.14 18.53 -7.09
CA ASN A 186 -31.27 17.44 -7.53
C ASN A 186 -29.91 17.97 -8.04
N PRO A 187 -28.92 18.18 -7.16
CA PRO A 187 -27.63 18.71 -7.57
C PRO A 187 -26.83 17.69 -8.38
N SER A 188 -26.18 18.14 -9.44
CA SER A 188 -25.24 17.31 -10.19
C SER A 188 -23.88 17.19 -9.47
N PRO A 189 -23.02 16.23 -9.86
CA PRO A 189 -21.65 16.14 -9.33
C PRO A 189 -20.85 17.46 -9.49
N ASP A 190 -21.17 18.25 -10.50
CA ASP A 190 -20.59 19.56 -10.80
C ASP A 190 -21.49 20.74 -10.35
N ASP A 191 -22.39 20.59 -9.35
CA ASP A 191 -23.35 21.64 -8.90
C ASP A 191 -22.67 22.99 -8.63
N SER A 192 -21.47 22.98 -8.04
CA SER A 192 -20.71 24.22 -7.77
C SER A 192 -20.33 24.97 -9.06
N VAL A 193 -19.89 24.24 -10.08
CA VAL A 193 -19.54 24.79 -11.40
C VAL A 193 -20.80 25.27 -12.11
N PHE A 194 -21.87 24.48 -12.12
CA PHE A 194 -23.14 24.87 -12.74
C PHE A 194 -23.77 26.11 -12.12
N ARG A 195 -23.75 26.23 -10.79
CA ARG A 195 -24.21 27.44 -10.11
C ARG A 195 -23.36 28.65 -10.45
N TYR A 196 -22.05 28.48 -10.59
CA TYR A 196 -21.15 29.53 -11.03
C TYR A 196 -21.46 29.97 -12.47
N LEU A 197 -21.66 29.01 -13.39
CA LEU A 197 -22.01 29.27 -14.79
C LEU A 197 -23.36 29.99 -14.92
N ALA A 198 -24.40 29.51 -14.22
CA ALA A 198 -25.71 30.15 -14.19
C ALA A 198 -25.65 31.57 -13.59
N SER A 199 -24.91 31.74 -12.49
CA SER A 199 -24.72 33.06 -11.86
C SER A 199 -23.97 34.02 -12.77
N THR A 200 -23.02 33.51 -13.57
CA THR A 200 -22.26 34.33 -14.52
C THR A 200 -23.18 34.97 -15.56
N TYR A 201 -24.13 34.20 -16.11
CA TYR A 201 -25.12 34.75 -17.03
C TYR A 201 -26.08 35.71 -16.31
N SER A 202 -26.67 35.26 -15.20
CA SER A 202 -27.68 36.01 -14.45
C SER A 202 -27.18 37.38 -13.98
N ASN A 203 -25.95 37.45 -13.45
CA ASN A 203 -25.33 38.69 -12.97
C ASN A 203 -24.96 39.65 -14.11
N ALA A 204 -24.62 39.11 -15.29
CA ALA A 204 -24.31 39.92 -16.47
C ALA A 204 -25.56 40.40 -17.21
N HIS A 205 -26.70 39.75 -17.00
CA HIS A 205 -28.00 40.18 -17.49
C HIS A 205 -28.54 41.37 -16.68
N ARG A 206 -29.25 42.29 -17.34
CA ARG A 206 -29.76 43.54 -16.73
C ARG A 206 -30.56 43.33 -15.43
N THR A 207 -31.55 42.44 -15.43
CA THR A 207 -32.48 42.26 -14.30
C THR A 207 -32.62 40.83 -13.77
N MET A 208 -32.03 39.81 -14.41
CA MET A 208 -32.25 38.40 -14.05
C MET A 208 -31.82 38.12 -12.60
N HIS A 209 -30.67 38.65 -12.20
CA HIS A 209 -30.13 38.51 -10.84
C HIS A 209 -31.00 39.10 -9.72
N GLU A 210 -31.93 40.00 -10.05
CA GLU A 210 -32.89 40.54 -9.08
C GLU A 210 -33.85 39.46 -8.56
N GLY A 211 -34.00 38.35 -9.31
CA GLY A 211 -34.77 37.18 -8.89
C GLY A 211 -36.28 37.39 -8.87
N GLN A 212 -36.76 38.45 -9.53
CA GLN A 212 -38.18 38.76 -9.73
C GLN A 212 -38.53 38.59 -11.21
N PRO A 213 -38.78 37.35 -11.66
CA PRO A 213 -38.76 37.00 -13.07
C PRO A 213 -39.88 37.66 -13.86
N CYS A 214 -41.13 37.42 -13.47
CA CYS A 214 -42.29 37.72 -14.30
C CYS A 214 -43.48 38.28 -13.50
N PRO A 215 -44.01 39.46 -13.87
CA PRO A 215 -45.20 40.02 -13.21
C PRO A 215 -46.44 39.10 -13.30
N MET A 216 -46.53 38.32 -14.39
CA MET A 216 -47.60 37.35 -14.64
C MET A 216 -47.50 36.09 -13.76
N PHE A 217 -46.34 35.83 -13.15
CA PHE A 217 -46.11 34.72 -12.24
C PHE A 217 -45.53 35.22 -10.90
N PRO A 218 -46.31 35.97 -10.09
CA PRO A 218 -45.79 36.67 -8.91
C PRO A 218 -45.29 35.74 -7.79
N LYS A 219 -45.60 34.44 -7.89
CA LYS A 219 -45.13 33.41 -6.95
C LYS A 219 -43.76 32.84 -7.32
N GLU A 220 -43.31 33.02 -8.57
CA GLU A 220 -41.98 32.59 -8.98
C GLU A 220 -40.94 33.57 -8.45
N LYS A 221 -40.01 33.05 -7.67
CA LYS A 221 -38.86 33.79 -7.16
C LYS A 221 -37.63 32.92 -7.31
N PHE A 222 -36.62 33.45 -7.97
CA PHE A 222 -35.36 32.77 -8.21
C PHE A 222 -34.23 33.59 -7.60
N PRO A 223 -33.85 33.34 -6.33
CA PRO A 223 -32.79 34.10 -5.68
C PRO A 223 -31.52 34.13 -6.54
N ASN A 224 -30.99 35.34 -6.80
CA ASN A 224 -29.86 35.59 -7.69
C ASN A 224 -30.10 35.22 -9.16
N GLY A 225 -31.36 35.04 -9.58
CA GLY A 225 -31.74 34.72 -10.96
C GLY A 225 -31.29 33.36 -11.45
N ILE A 226 -31.06 32.40 -10.55
CA ILE A 226 -30.68 31.02 -10.89
C ILE A 226 -31.61 30.00 -10.22
N THR A 227 -31.74 28.82 -10.83
CA THR A 227 -32.47 27.70 -10.21
C THR A 227 -31.92 26.35 -10.65
N ASN A 228 -31.93 25.37 -9.76
CA ASN A 228 -31.81 23.96 -10.17
C ASN A 228 -33.12 23.55 -10.84
N GLY A 229 -33.04 22.82 -11.96
CA GLY A 229 -34.22 22.46 -12.75
C GLY A 229 -35.25 21.67 -11.99
N ALA A 230 -34.86 20.55 -11.40
CA ALA A 230 -35.77 19.72 -10.61
C ALA A 230 -36.42 20.47 -9.42
N SER A 231 -35.72 21.45 -8.83
CA SER A 231 -36.28 22.31 -7.79
C SER A 231 -37.37 23.27 -8.32
N TRP A 232 -37.26 23.71 -9.57
CA TRP A 232 -38.27 24.54 -10.20
C TRP A 232 -39.47 23.69 -10.64
N TYR A 233 -39.26 22.72 -11.52
CA TYR A 233 -40.22 21.67 -11.90
C TYR A 233 -39.49 20.54 -12.65
N ILE A 234 -40.08 19.34 -12.67
CA ILE A 234 -39.46 18.16 -13.26
C ILE A 234 -39.53 18.18 -14.80
N VAL A 235 -38.37 17.96 -15.43
CA VAL A 235 -38.18 17.87 -16.88
C VAL A 235 -37.40 16.60 -17.25
N THR A 236 -38.12 15.50 -17.43
CA THR A 236 -37.54 14.24 -17.91
C THR A 236 -37.28 14.30 -19.41
N GLY A 237 -36.12 13.80 -19.84
CA GLY A 237 -35.73 13.76 -21.26
C GLY A 237 -35.37 15.13 -21.85
N GLY A 238 -34.86 16.03 -21.01
CA GLY A 238 -34.37 17.35 -21.41
C GLY A 238 -33.01 17.29 -22.11
N MET A 239 -32.78 18.25 -23.02
CA MET A 239 -31.50 18.36 -23.74
C MET A 239 -30.33 18.72 -22.80
N GLN A 240 -30.61 19.53 -21.78
CA GLN A 240 -29.61 20.03 -20.82
C GLN A 240 -28.88 18.89 -20.10
N ASP A 241 -29.64 17.97 -19.51
CA ASP A 241 -29.10 16.85 -18.73
C ASP A 241 -28.45 15.81 -19.63
N TRP A 242 -28.99 15.58 -20.84
CA TRP A 242 -28.38 14.70 -21.83
C TRP A 242 -26.99 15.18 -22.26
N ASN A 243 -26.81 16.48 -22.49
CA ASN A 243 -25.50 17.04 -22.83
C ASN A 243 -24.45 16.72 -21.77
N TYR A 244 -24.81 16.87 -20.50
CA TYR A 244 -23.90 16.62 -19.39
C TYR A 244 -23.64 15.12 -19.20
N MET A 245 -24.70 14.31 -19.07
CA MET A 245 -24.56 12.90 -18.71
C MET A 245 -24.03 12.00 -19.84
N VAL A 246 -24.34 12.34 -21.09
CA VAL A 246 -24.03 11.48 -22.24
C VAL A 246 -22.94 12.08 -23.12
N ALA A 247 -23.06 13.37 -23.46
CA ALA A 247 -22.11 14.01 -24.38
C ALA A 247 -20.86 14.57 -23.68
N GLY A 248 -20.89 14.77 -22.36
CA GLY A 248 -19.79 15.37 -21.59
C GLY A 248 -19.66 16.89 -21.77
N CYS A 249 -20.67 17.54 -22.36
CA CYS A 249 -20.76 18.99 -22.56
C CYS A 249 -21.58 19.61 -21.43
N MET A 250 -21.08 20.65 -20.76
CA MET A 250 -21.85 21.34 -19.72
C MET A 250 -22.87 22.28 -20.35
N GLU A 251 -24.17 21.99 -20.19
CA GLU A 251 -25.25 22.84 -20.70
C GLU A 251 -26.11 23.41 -19.56
N ILE A 252 -26.52 24.67 -19.69
CA ILE A 252 -27.57 25.29 -18.87
C ILE A 252 -28.72 25.78 -19.76
N THR A 253 -29.90 25.95 -19.17
CA THR A 253 -31.09 26.46 -19.84
C THR A 253 -31.30 27.92 -19.44
N LEU A 254 -31.36 28.82 -20.42
CA LEU A 254 -31.51 30.25 -20.22
C LEU A 254 -32.92 30.69 -20.58
N GLU A 255 -33.73 31.01 -19.58
CA GLU A 255 -35.06 31.61 -19.76
C GLU A 255 -34.90 33.14 -19.86
N LEU A 256 -35.14 33.69 -21.05
CA LEU A 256 -34.72 35.05 -21.42
C LEU A 256 -35.78 36.13 -21.20
N GLY A 257 -36.99 35.73 -20.81
CA GLY A 257 -38.10 36.63 -20.58
C GLY A 257 -39.46 35.95 -20.61
N CYS A 258 -40.42 36.61 -19.98
CA CYS A 258 -41.75 36.08 -19.67
C CYS A 258 -42.63 35.81 -20.89
N TYR A 259 -42.52 36.65 -21.92
CA TYR A 259 -43.33 36.54 -23.12
C TYR A 259 -42.65 35.59 -24.09
N LYS A 260 -43.35 34.51 -24.48
CA LYS A 260 -42.80 33.50 -25.40
C LYS A 260 -42.49 34.09 -26.78
N TYR A 261 -43.43 34.82 -27.35
CA TYR A 261 -43.29 35.51 -28.63
C TYR A 261 -43.67 37.00 -28.49
N PRO A 262 -42.77 37.84 -27.96
CA PRO A 262 -43.02 39.28 -27.87
C PRO A 262 -43.10 39.92 -29.26
N THR A 263 -43.68 41.12 -29.33
CA THR A 263 -43.71 41.90 -30.57
C THR A 263 -42.31 42.40 -30.95
N ALA A 264 -42.06 42.55 -32.25
CA ALA A 264 -40.74 42.85 -32.80
C ALA A 264 -40.12 44.17 -32.27
N ASP A 265 -40.93 45.14 -31.85
CA ASP A 265 -40.47 46.40 -31.24
C ASP A 265 -39.73 46.20 -29.91
N LYS A 266 -39.89 45.05 -29.26
CA LYS A 266 -39.20 44.70 -28.00
C LYS A 266 -37.84 44.05 -28.18
N LEU A 267 -37.52 43.56 -29.39
CA LEU A 267 -36.25 42.86 -29.65
C LEU A 267 -35.00 43.69 -29.31
N PRO A 268 -34.94 45.02 -29.57
CA PRO A 268 -33.79 45.84 -29.17
C PRO A 268 -33.54 45.83 -27.65
N GLU A 269 -34.60 45.82 -26.85
CA GLU A 269 -34.49 45.75 -25.39
C GLU A 269 -33.93 44.40 -24.94
N TYR A 270 -34.47 43.30 -25.45
CA TYR A 270 -33.94 41.96 -25.18
C TYR A 270 -32.47 41.83 -25.55
N TRP A 271 -32.05 42.40 -26.69
CA TRP A 271 -30.65 42.39 -27.10
C TRP A 271 -29.76 43.16 -26.12
N LEU A 272 -30.16 44.35 -25.69
CA LEU A 272 -29.39 45.15 -24.73
C LEU A 272 -29.25 44.44 -23.39
N ASP A 273 -30.31 43.73 -22.95
CA ASP A 273 -30.32 43.01 -21.69
C ASP A 273 -29.41 41.78 -21.68
N ASN A 274 -29.25 41.13 -22.85
CA ASN A 274 -28.61 39.82 -22.96
C ASN A 274 -27.23 39.85 -23.63
N LYS A 275 -26.91 40.87 -24.44
CA LYS A 275 -25.66 40.92 -25.23
C LYS A 275 -24.42 40.63 -24.39
N ASN A 276 -24.27 41.35 -23.28
CA ASN A 276 -23.10 41.18 -22.40
C ASN A 276 -23.12 39.82 -21.70
N ALA A 277 -24.29 39.32 -21.31
CA ALA A 277 -24.45 38.02 -20.66
C ALA A 277 -24.07 36.85 -21.60
N LEU A 278 -24.52 36.91 -22.87
CA LEU A 278 -24.17 35.93 -23.90
C LEU A 278 -22.65 35.84 -24.09
N ILE A 279 -21.97 36.98 -24.27
CA ILE A 279 -20.52 36.99 -24.48
C ILE A 279 -19.77 36.50 -23.23
N THR A 280 -20.17 36.98 -22.05
CA THR A 280 -19.53 36.62 -20.77
C THR A 280 -19.69 35.14 -20.45
N TYR A 281 -20.78 34.52 -20.88
CA TYR A 281 -20.99 33.08 -20.71
C TYR A 281 -20.11 32.24 -21.64
N ILE A 282 -19.94 32.65 -22.92
CA ILE A 282 -19.04 31.95 -23.86
C ILE A 282 -17.61 31.90 -23.30
N GLU A 283 -17.15 33.00 -22.71
CA GLU A 283 -15.81 33.10 -22.11
C GLU A 283 -15.54 32.05 -21.01
N GLN A 284 -16.59 31.50 -20.38
CA GLN A 284 -16.42 30.49 -19.34
C GLN A 284 -15.92 29.14 -19.88
N VAL A 285 -15.96 28.92 -21.19
CA VAL A 285 -15.43 27.70 -21.84
C VAL A 285 -13.92 27.51 -21.61
N HIS A 286 -13.21 28.60 -21.27
CA HIS A 286 -11.76 28.59 -21.01
C HIS A 286 -11.39 28.25 -19.57
N LYS A 287 -12.37 28.01 -18.69
CA LYS A 287 -12.13 27.72 -17.28
C LYS A 287 -11.80 26.26 -17.00
N GLY A 288 -11.20 26.03 -15.83
CA GLY A 288 -10.74 24.74 -15.35
C GLY A 288 -9.38 24.34 -15.90
N VAL A 289 -9.25 23.05 -16.22
CA VAL A 289 -8.03 22.45 -16.76
C VAL A 289 -8.26 21.99 -18.20
N HIS A 290 -7.28 22.20 -19.06
CA HIS A 290 -7.29 21.68 -20.43
C HIS A 290 -5.89 21.26 -20.86
N GLY A 291 -5.78 20.42 -21.89
CA GLY A 291 -4.48 19.97 -22.39
C GLY A 291 -4.62 18.76 -23.29
N PHE A 292 -3.55 17.97 -23.40
CA PHE A 292 -3.47 16.80 -24.27
C PHE A 292 -3.11 15.54 -23.50
N VAL A 293 -3.69 14.41 -23.87
CA VAL A 293 -3.31 13.07 -23.43
C VAL A 293 -2.59 12.37 -24.57
N ARG A 294 -1.34 11.95 -24.33
CA ARG A 294 -0.48 11.29 -25.32
C ARG A 294 0.12 10.00 -24.75
N SER A 295 0.55 9.10 -25.62
CA SER A 295 1.40 7.99 -25.24
C SER A 295 2.85 8.45 -25.05
N THR A 296 3.69 7.59 -24.46
CA THR A 296 5.15 7.83 -24.32
C THR A 296 5.88 8.06 -25.64
N ILE A 297 5.33 7.59 -26.77
CA ILE A 297 5.86 7.82 -28.12
C ILE A 297 5.22 9.04 -28.82
N GLY A 298 4.43 9.83 -28.09
CA GLY A 298 3.82 11.09 -28.57
C GLY A 298 2.49 10.94 -29.32
N THR A 299 1.97 9.72 -29.50
CA THR A 299 0.69 9.47 -30.17
C THR A 299 -0.46 10.03 -29.34
N PRO A 300 -1.39 10.82 -29.92
CA PRO A 300 -2.57 11.29 -29.19
C PRO A 300 -3.48 10.13 -28.80
N ILE A 301 -4.04 10.19 -27.59
CA ILE A 301 -4.95 9.16 -27.07
C ILE A 301 -6.36 9.73 -27.03
N SER A 302 -7.20 9.32 -27.99
CA SER A 302 -8.61 9.66 -28.03
C SER A 302 -9.44 8.84 -27.03
N LYS A 303 -10.55 9.41 -26.54
CA LYS A 303 -11.47 8.76 -25.58
C LYS A 303 -10.83 8.30 -24.27
N ALA A 304 -9.70 8.90 -23.89
CA ALA A 304 -9.20 8.79 -22.53
C ALA A 304 -10.17 9.51 -21.58
N GLU A 305 -10.38 8.94 -20.40
CA GLU A 305 -11.30 9.47 -19.40
C GLU A 305 -10.52 10.36 -18.43
N ILE A 306 -11.00 11.59 -18.26
CA ILE A 306 -10.45 12.61 -17.38
C ILE A 306 -11.35 12.69 -16.15
N MET A 307 -10.87 12.16 -15.04
CA MET A 307 -11.59 12.02 -13.78
C MET A 307 -11.00 12.97 -12.74
N VAL A 308 -11.85 13.54 -11.90
CA VAL A 308 -11.42 14.39 -10.78
C VAL A 308 -11.90 13.74 -9.49
N GLU A 309 -10.97 13.47 -8.57
CA GLU A 309 -11.32 12.88 -7.28
C GLU A 309 -12.35 13.74 -6.55
N GLY A 310 -13.39 13.11 -6.00
CA GLY A 310 -14.51 13.79 -5.35
C GLY A 310 -15.61 14.30 -6.28
N ILE A 311 -15.43 14.25 -7.60
CA ILE A 311 -16.46 14.59 -8.57
C ILE A 311 -16.82 13.34 -9.40
N SER A 312 -18.00 12.78 -9.17
CA SER A 312 -18.49 11.57 -9.85
C SER A 312 -19.01 11.84 -11.27
N HIS A 313 -18.21 12.53 -12.08
CA HIS A 313 -18.42 12.79 -13.49
C HIS A 313 -17.06 12.92 -14.18
N PHE A 314 -16.95 12.39 -15.40
CA PHE A 314 -15.72 12.40 -16.17
C PHE A 314 -15.97 12.93 -17.58
N VAL A 315 -14.94 13.51 -18.18
CA VAL A 315 -14.96 13.97 -19.58
C VAL A 315 -14.02 13.10 -20.42
N LYS A 316 -14.21 13.10 -21.74
CA LYS A 316 -13.39 12.30 -22.65
C LYS A 316 -12.51 13.18 -23.52
N THR A 317 -11.31 12.70 -23.85
CA THR A 317 -10.47 13.36 -24.85
C THR A 317 -11.06 13.26 -26.25
N GLY A 318 -10.84 14.31 -27.04
CA GLY A 318 -11.15 14.39 -28.47
C GLY A 318 -10.27 13.48 -29.33
N LYS A 319 -10.46 13.53 -30.64
CA LYS A 319 -9.70 12.70 -31.61
C LYS A 319 -8.20 12.95 -31.54
N ASP A 320 -7.81 14.19 -31.25
CA ASP A 320 -6.42 14.63 -31.16
C ASP A 320 -5.83 14.51 -29.73
N GLY A 321 -6.56 13.83 -28.84
CA GLY A 321 -6.17 13.61 -27.45
C GLY A 321 -6.33 14.84 -26.56
N ASP A 322 -6.89 15.92 -27.07
CA ASP A 322 -7.17 17.13 -26.30
C ASP A 322 -8.40 16.97 -25.40
N TYR A 323 -8.41 17.69 -24.28
CA TYR A 323 -9.52 17.69 -23.33
C TYR A 323 -9.69 19.04 -22.66
N TRP A 324 -10.89 19.26 -22.14
CA TRP A 324 -11.26 20.38 -21.28
C TRP A 324 -12.14 19.88 -20.15
N ARG A 325 -11.80 20.28 -18.92
CA ARG A 325 -12.57 19.98 -17.71
C ARG A 325 -12.77 21.28 -16.95
N ILE A 326 -13.96 21.86 -17.07
CA ILE A 326 -14.31 23.09 -16.36
C ILE A 326 -14.34 22.81 -14.86
N LEU A 327 -13.56 23.58 -14.10
CA LEU A 327 -13.41 23.50 -12.66
C LEU A 327 -13.30 24.92 -12.10
N LEU A 328 -13.71 25.09 -10.85
CA LEU A 328 -13.47 26.33 -10.12
C LEU A 328 -12.03 26.38 -9.58
N PRO A 329 -11.52 27.55 -9.16
CA PRO A 329 -10.22 27.65 -8.50
C PRO A 329 -10.15 26.73 -7.27
N GLY A 330 -9.09 25.93 -7.17
CA GLY A 330 -8.97 24.89 -6.15
C GLY A 330 -7.85 23.90 -6.41
N VAL A 331 -7.65 22.98 -5.46
CA VAL A 331 -6.69 21.87 -5.57
C VAL A 331 -7.45 20.59 -5.84
N TYR A 332 -7.03 19.84 -6.86
CA TYR A 332 -7.73 18.65 -7.32
C TYR A 332 -6.73 17.52 -7.59
N ASN A 333 -7.13 16.27 -7.36
CA ASN A 333 -6.41 15.11 -7.87
C ASN A 333 -7.06 14.68 -9.19
N LEU A 334 -6.32 14.85 -10.29
CA LEU A 334 -6.73 14.50 -11.64
C LEU A 334 -6.24 13.10 -11.98
N THR A 335 -7.16 12.18 -12.28
CA THR A 335 -6.85 10.84 -12.78
C THR A 335 -7.19 10.75 -14.25
N VAL A 336 -6.25 10.28 -15.07
CA VAL A 336 -6.43 10.03 -16.49
C VAL A 336 -6.30 8.54 -16.75
N THR A 337 -7.33 7.95 -17.37
CA THR A 337 -7.36 6.53 -17.71
C THR A 337 -7.61 6.34 -19.21
N ALA A 338 -7.01 5.32 -19.79
CA ALA A 338 -7.28 4.95 -21.17
C ALA A 338 -7.08 3.44 -21.35
N ARG A 339 -7.92 2.83 -22.19
CA ARG A 339 -7.83 1.39 -22.48
C ARG A 339 -6.45 1.05 -23.05
N GLY A 340 -5.77 0.09 -22.43
CA GLY A 340 -4.43 -0.36 -22.85
C GLY A 340 -3.28 0.50 -22.31
N TYR A 341 -3.55 1.44 -21.41
CA TYR A 341 -2.57 2.29 -20.76
C TYR A 341 -2.68 2.17 -19.23
N GLU A 342 -1.59 2.48 -18.53
CA GLU A 342 -1.60 2.64 -17.08
C GLU A 342 -2.33 3.93 -16.71
N SER A 343 -3.22 3.85 -15.71
CA SER A 343 -3.88 5.03 -15.17
C SER A 343 -2.87 5.93 -14.46
N TYR A 344 -2.96 7.23 -14.71
CA TYR A 344 -2.07 8.23 -14.13
C TYR A 344 -2.86 9.19 -13.26
N THR A 345 -2.39 9.44 -12.03
CA THR A 345 -3.03 10.40 -11.11
C THR A 345 -2.03 11.46 -10.67
N GLN A 346 -2.43 12.73 -10.75
CA GLN A 346 -1.60 13.86 -10.35
C GLN A 346 -2.43 14.94 -9.67
N GLN A 347 -1.89 15.53 -8.60
CA GLN A 347 -2.47 16.73 -8.01
C GLN A 347 -2.20 17.96 -8.88
N ILE A 348 -3.26 18.70 -9.20
CA ILE A 348 -3.24 19.95 -9.98
C ILE A 348 -3.85 21.10 -9.17
N ILE A 349 -3.48 22.33 -9.51
CA ILE A 349 -3.97 23.54 -8.85
C ILE A 349 -4.58 24.46 -9.92
N ILE A 350 -5.88 24.70 -9.84
CA ILE A 350 -6.57 25.66 -10.71
C ILE A 350 -6.40 27.06 -10.10
N PRO A 351 -5.72 27.99 -10.80
CA PRO A 351 -5.44 29.32 -10.28
C PRO A 351 -6.71 30.19 -10.18
N SER A 352 -6.60 31.35 -9.52
CA SER A 352 -7.70 32.33 -9.42
C SER A 352 -8.12 32.92 -10.78
N SER A 353 -7.22 32.96 -11.76
CA SER A 353 -7.55 33.28 -13.16
C SER A 353 -8.53 32.27 -13.77
N GLY A 354 -8.59 31.06 -13.21
CA GLY A 354 -9.56 30.04 -13.55
C GLY A 354 -9.17 29.14 -14.70
N SER A 355 -7.97 29.24 -15.29
CA SER A 355 -7.52 28.39 -16.41
C SER A 355 -6.14 27.79 -16.16
N TYR A 356 -5.97 26.50 -16.43
CA TYR A 356 -4.73 25.75 -16.23
C TYR A 356 -4.47 24.79 -17.40
N ASN A 357 -3.28 24.87 -18.00
CA ASN A 357 -2.87 23.97 -19.08
C ASN A 357 -2.07 22.79 -18.51
N TYR A 358 -2.54 21.56 -18.73
CA TYR A 358 -1.91 20.36 -18.22
C TYR A 358 -1.93 19.20 -19.23
N ASN A 359 -0.75 18.80 -19.70
CA ASN A 359 -0.60 17.66 -20.60
C ASN A 359 -0.27 16.39 -19.82
N VAL A 360 -0.85 15.26 -20.23
CA VAL A 360 -0.66 13.96 -19.62
C VAL A 360 -0.03 13.00 -20.61
N THR A 361 0.97 12.26 -20.16
CA THR A 361 1.60 11.18 -20.93
C THR A 361 1.29 9.86 -20.25
N LEU A 362 0.61 8.95 -20.94
CA LEU A 362 0.30 7.62 -20.43
C LEU A 362 1.28 6.58 -20.94
N LEU A 363 1.73 5.71 -20.03
CA LEU A 363 2.51 4.51 -20.35
C LEU A 363 1.58 3.43 -20.87
N LYS A 364 1.98 2.79 -21.98
CA LYS A 364 1.25 1.63 -22.48
C LYS A 364 1.38 0.49 -21.47
N ASN A 365 0.28 -0.16 -21.14
CA ASN A 365 0.24 -1.23 -20.17
C ASN A 365 0.69 -2.55 -20.82
N ASP A 366 1.97 -2.62 -21.21
CA ASP A 366 2.64 -3.83 -21.71
C ASP A 366 3.96 -4.11 -20.98
N GLY A 367 4.41 -5.36 -21.05
CA GLY A 367 5.58 -5.81 -20.29
C GLY A 367 6.87 -5.12 -20.68
N SER A 368 7.03 -4.71 -21.94
CA SER A 368 8.24 -3.99 -22.37
C SER A 368 8.31 -2.60 -21.75
N HIS A 369 7.23 -1.82 -21.85
CA HIS A 369 7.20 -0.48 -21.29
C HIS A 369 7.33 -0.51 -19.77
N TRP A 370 6.65 -1.45 -19.11
CA TRP A 370 6.75 -1.63 -17.67
C TRP A 370 8.18 -2.02 -17.25
N ALA A 371 8.81 -3.00 -17.91
CA ALA A 371 10.17 -3.42 -17.57
C ALA A 371 11.18 -2.29 -17.79
N ASN A 372 11.03 -1.51 -18.86
CA ASN A 372 11.88 -0.37 -19.13
C ASN A 372 11.76 0.71 -18.03
N ALA A 373 10.53 1.02 -17.62
CA ALA A 373 10.26 2.07 -16.65
C ALA A 373 10.60 1.67 -15.20
N TYR A 374 10.31 0.43 -14.80
CA TYR A 374 10.30 0.02 -13.39
C TYR A 374 11.24 -1.14 -13.05
N ASP A 375 11.74 -1.89 -14.05
CA ASP A 375 12.60 -3.07 -13.85
C ASP A 375 13.91 -2.97 -14.65
N PHE A 376 14.40 -1.74 -14.85
CA PHE A 376 15.71 -1.46 -15.45
C PHE A 376 15.97 -2.15 -16.80
N ASP A 377 14.93 -2.25 -17.61
CA ASP A 377 14.95 -2.92 -18.93
C ASP A 377 15.13 -4.45 -18.85
N ASN A 378 14.82 -5.07 -17.70
CA ASN A 378 14.82 -6.53 -17.52
C ASN A 378 13.61 -7.19 -18.22
N VAL A 379 13.57 -7.11 -19.55
CA VAL A 379 12.52 -7.74 -20.37
C VAL A 379 12.41 -9.25 -20.16
N LYS A 380 13.49 -9.92 -19.69
CA LYS A 380 13.49 -11.35 -19.35
C LYS A 380 12.50 -11.73 -18.24
N ASN A 381 12.08 -10.78 -17.41
CA ASN A 381 11.05 -11.01 -16.37
C ASN A 381 9.63 -10.88 -16.92
N GLN A 382 9.48 -10.44 -18.17
CA GLN A 382 8.18 -10.13 -18.80
C GLN A 382 7.86 -11.02 -20.00
N TYR A 383 8.87 -11.60 -20.64
CA TYR A 383 8.73 -12.40 -21.86
C TYR A 383 9.10 -13.87 -21.64
N ASN A 384 8.39 -14.75 -22.34
CA ASN A 384 8.53 -16.20 -22.24
C ASN A 384 8.52 -16.71 -20.79
N PRO A 385 7.46 -16.37 -20.01
CA PRO A 385 7.38 -16.86 -18.65
C PRO A 385 7.31 -18.38 -18.66
N ARG A 386 8.00 -18.98 -17.71
CA ARG A 386 8.01 -20.42 -17.44
C ARG A 386 8.42 -20.64 -16.00
N TYR A 387 7.94 -21.72 -15.42
CA TYR A 387 8.63 -22.30 -14.29
C TYR A 387 9.96 -22.87 -14.81
N HIS A 388 11.08 -22.79 -14.06
CA HIS A 388 12.40 -23.36 -14.43
C HIS A 388 12.77 -24.63 -13.64
N SER A 389 13.28 -25.70 -14.24
CA SER A 389 13.67 -26.89 -13.45
C SER A 389 14.70 -26.53 -12.38
N ASN A 390 14.94 -27.41 -11.38
CA ASN A 390 15.91 -27.07 -10.34
C ASN A 390 17.30 -26.78 -10.95
N GLY A 391 17.70 -27.59 -11.92
CA GLY A 391 18.94 -27.39 -12.68
C GLY A 391 18.97 -26.06 -13.46
N GLU A 392 17.88 -25.72 -14.15
CA GLU A 392 17.79 -24.45 -14.89
C GLU A 392 17.88 -23.22 -13.97
N ILE A 393 17.30 -23.28 -12.77
CA ILE A 393 17.45 -22.21 -11.77
C ILE A 393 18.91 -22.06 -11.34
N TYR A 394 19.61 -23.18 -11.09
CA TYR A 394 21.03 -23.14 -10.72
C TYR A 394 21.89 -22.57 -11.86
N GLU A 395 21.61 -22.94 -13.11
CA GLU A 395 22.27 -22.32 -14.26
C GLU A 395 22.03 -20.81 -14.34
N ILE A 396 20.80 -20.35 -14.05
CA ILE A 396 20.50 -18.92 -14.04
C ILE A 396 21.31 -18.21 -12.95
N MET A 397 21.39 -18.77 -11.74
CA MET A 397 22.17 -18.18 -10.65
C MET A 397 23.66 -18.14 -10.97
N GLY A 398 24.24 -19.22 -11.52
CA GLY A 398 25.63 -19.21 -11.98
C GLY A 398 25.88 -18.22 -13.12
N LYS A 399 24.93 -18.03 -14.05
CA LYS A 399 25.02 -16.99 -15.09
C LYS A 399 24.99 -15.58 -14.49
N LEU A 400 24.21 -15.35 -13.43
CA LEU A 400 24.16 -14.05 -12.75
C LEU A 400 25.48 -13.72 -12.05
N GLU A 401 26.11 -14.68 -11.38
CA GLU A 401 27.47 -14.52 -10.83
C GLU A 401 28.47 -14.13 -11.93
N ASN A 402 28.46 -14.84 -13.06
CA ASN A 402 29.35 -14.52 -14.19
C ASN A 402 29.09 -13.14 -14.82
N GLU A 403 27.83 -12.67 -14.83
CA GLU A 403 27.47 -11.35 -15.38
C GLU A 403 27.76 -10.20 -14.40
N TYR A 404 27.77 -10.48 -13.09
CA TYR A 404 27.94 -9.51 -12.00
C TYR A 404 28.95 -10.01 -10.94
N PRO A 405 30.21 -10.31 -11.32
CA PRO A 405 31.17 -10.98 -10.44
C PRO A 405 31.53 -10.16 -9.18
N ASP A 406 31.47 -8.83 -9.27
CA ASP A 406 31.83 -7.95 -8.14
C ASP A 406 30.73 -7.88 -7.07
N SER A 407 29.49 -8.27 -7.40
CA SER A 407 28.31 -8.05 -6.57
C SER A 407 27.49 -9.30 -6.31
N ALA A 408 27.82 -10.42 -6.96
CA ALA A 408 27.11 -11.68 -6.85
C ALA A 408 28.07 -12.86 -6.67
N SER A 409 27.75 -13.78 -5.77
CA SER A 409 28.45 -15.07 -5.67
C SER A 409 27.47 -16.22 -5.47
N PHE A 410 27.62 -17.26 -6.29
CA PHE A 410 26.75 -18.43 -6.26
C PHE A 410 27.39 -19.56 -5.46
N GLN A 411 26.70 -19.96 -4.39
CA GLN A 411 27.17 -21.04 -3.52
C GLN A 411 26.51 -22.37 -3.93
N SER A 412 27.24 -23.17 -4.69
CA SER A 412 26.91 -24.57 -4.98
C SER A 412 27.99 -25.50 -4.45
N GLU A 413 27.68 -26.31 -3.43
CA GLU A 413 28.48 -27.52 -3.16
C GLU A 413 27.99 -28.64 -4.08
N SER A 414 28.91 -29.47 -4.59
CA SER A 414 28.75 -30.47 -5.68
C SER A 414 27.37 -31.14 -5.84
N GLU A 415 27.05 -31.60 -7.07
CA GLU A 415 25.81 -32.34 -7.42
C GLU A 415 25.52 -33.58 -6.54
N VAL A 416 26.52 -34.06 -5.79
CA VAL A 416 26.42 -35.22 -4.89
C VAL A 416 26.07 -34.80 -3.44
N SER A 417 26.11 -33.49 -3.13
CA SER A 417 25.85 -32.95 -1.80
C SER A 417 24.37 -32.59 -1.60
N MET A 418 23.85 -32.84 -0.38
CA MET A 418 22.51 -32.40 0.03
C MET A 418 22.47 -30.90 0.40
N ALA A 419 23.30 -30.06 -0.22
CA ALA A 419 23.40 -28.64 0.07
C ALA A 419 22.21 -27.85 -0.51
N ILE A 420 21.89 -26.73 0.15
CA ILE A 420 20.93 -25.73 -0.31
C ILE A 420 21.73 -24.67 -1.06
N HIS A 421 21.39 -24.46 -2.33
CA HIS A 421 22.09 -23.49 -3.16
C HIS A 421 21.53 -22.08 -2.94
N SER A 422 22.41 -21.09 -2.90
CA SER A 422 22.01 -19.70 -2.75
C SER A 422 22.89 -18.76 -3.57
N LEU A 423 22.32 -17.65 -4.02
CA LEU A 423 23.05 -16.55 -4.65
C LEU A 423 23.16 -15.41 -3.65
N LYS A 424 24.39 -15.11 -3.21
CA LYS A 424 24.71 -13.94 -2.39
C LYS A 424 24.77 -12.70 -3.27
N ILE A 425 24.11 -11.62 -2.86
CA ILE A 425 24.10 -10.32 -3.54
C ILE A 425 24.42 -9.22 -2.53
N THR A 426 25.42 -8.39 -2.83
CA THR A 426 25.80 -7.20 -2.05
C THR A 426 26.51 -6.20 -2.96
N GLU A 427 26.80 -4.98 -2.50
CA GLU A 427 27.48 -3.97 -3.33
C GLU A 427 28.87 -4.44 -3.81
N ASP A 428 29.63 -5.06 -2.90
CA ASP A 428 30.99 -5.57 -3.13
C ASP A 428 31.15 -6.90 -2.38
N ILE A 429 31.29 -7.99 -3.13
CA ILE A 429 31.37 -9.36 -2.61
C ILE A 429 32.73 -9.70 -1.98
N ASP A 430 33.79 -8.97 -2.34
CA ASP A 430 35.15 -9.17 -1.83
C ASP A 430 35.38 -8.37 -0.52
N SER A 431 34.51 -7.41 -0.23
CA SER A 431 34.54 -6.64 1.02
C SER A 431 34.09 -7.47 2.23
N SER A 432 34.66 -7.16 3.41
CA SER A 432 34.22 -7.78 4.67
C SER A 432 32.75 -7.44 4.94
N ASP A 433 31.91 -8.48 5.07
CA ASP A 433 30.47 -8.36 5.30
C ASP A 433 30.07 -8.55 6.78
N ASP A 434 31.03 -8.67 7.69
CA ASP A 434 30.80 -8.90 9.13
C ASP A 434 29.92 -7.83 9.80
N HIS A 435 29.89 -6.65 9.20
CA HIS A 435 29.11 -5.52 9.67
C HIS A 435 27.81 -5.33 8.88
N LYS A 436 27.53 -6.11 7.83
CA LYS A 436 26.30 -5.99 7.03
C LYS A 436 25.18 -6.83 7.63
N PHE A 437 23.95 -6.46 7.31
CA PHE A 437 22.76 -7.24 7.65
C PHE A 437 22.62 -8.42 6.69
N ARG A 438 22.44 -9.65 7.21
CA ARG A 438 22.21 -10.85 6.39
C ARG A 438 20.71 -11.10 6.26
N ILE A 439 20.17 -10.99 5.06
CA ILE A 439 18.74 -11.20 4.76
C ILE A 439 18.61 -12.39 3.82
N ALA A 440 17.85 -13.42 4.20
CA ALA A 440 17.54 -14.53 3.30
C ALA A 440 16.17 -14.34 2.64
N ILE A 441 16.11 -14.48 1.32
CA ILE A 441 14.86 -14.45 0.55
C ILE A 441 14.61 -15.85 -0.01
N ILE A 442 13.56 -16.49 0.51
CA ILE A 442 13.25 -17.89 0.23
C ILE A 442 12.07 -17.98 -0.73
N GLY A 443 12.21 -18.80 -1.77
CA GLY A 443 11.20 -18.93 -2.82
C GLY A 443 10.32 -20.18 -2.74
N ASN A 444 10.72 -21.23 -2.00
CA ASN A 444 10.02 -22.53 -2.08
C ASN A 444 10.27 -23.43 -0.87
N LEU A 445 9.52 -23.23 0.21
CA LEU A 445 9.44 -24.19 1.34
C LEU A 445 8.46 -25.34 1.08
N TYR A 446 7.53 -25.12 0.15
CA TYR A 446 6.51 -26.08 -0.27
C TYR A 446 6.58 -26.24 -1.79
N ALA A 447 6.86 -27.45 -2.26
CA ALA A 447 6.87 -27.78 -3.69
C ALA A 447 5.56 -27.36 -4.39
N THR A 448 4.41 -27.50 -3.72
CA THR A 448 3.08 -27.12 -4.27
C THR A 448 2.85 -25.61 -4.38
N GLN A 449 3.80 -24.79 -3.95
CA GLN A 449 3.77 -23.33 -4.05
C GLN A 449 4.99 -22.83 -4.83
N PRO A 450 5.10 -23.13 -6.14
CA PRO A 450 6.31 -22.86 -6.91
C PRO A 450 6.49 -21.38 -7.28
N LEU A 451 5.50 -20.51 -7.06
CA LEU A 451 5.58 -19.10 -7.46
C LEU A 451 6.83 -18.37 -6.95
N GLY A 452 7.18 -18.55 -5.68
CA GLY A 452 8.28 -17.81 -5.05
C GLY A 452 9.65 -18.13 -5.66
N ARG A 453 9.88 -19.34 -6.19
CA ARG A 453 11.16 -19.72 -6.79
C ARG A 453 11.46 -18.95 -8.08
N GLU A 454 10.43 -18.56 -8.82
CA GLU A 454 10.58 -17.76 -10.03
C GLU A 454 10.75 -16.28 -9.67
N LEU A 455 9.92 -15.77 -8.75
CA LEU A 455 9.97 -14.36 -8.34
C LEU A 455 11.27 -13.99 -7.62
N THR A 456 11.86 -14.91 -6.86
CA THR A 456 13.19 -14.71 -6.26
C THR A 456 14.30 -14.56 -7.31
N VAL A 457 14.21 -15.29 -8.43
CA VAL A 457 15.11 -15.10 -9.58
C VAL A 457 14.86 -13.75 -10.27
N TYR A 458 13.60 -13.31 -10.39
CA TYR A 458 13.27 -12.01 -10.97
C TYR A 458 13.81 -10.87 -10.12
N LEU A 459 13.69 -10.98 -8.79
CA LEU A 459 14.26 -10.06 -7.82
C LEU A 459 15.79 -10.02 -7.88
N ALA A 460 16.46 -11.17 -8.03
CA ALA A 460 17.91 -11.20 -8.20
C ALA A 460 18.36 -10.38 -9.43
N ARG A 461 17.68 -10.55 -10.57
CA ARG A 461 17.93 -9.75 -11.78
C ARG A 461 17.67 -8.26 -11.55
N HIS A 462 16.59 -7.92 -10.85
CA HIS A 462 16.23 -6.54 -10.52
C HIS A 462 17.32 -5.85 -9.68
N LEU A 463 17.74 -6.49 -8.60
CA LEU A 463 18.78 -5.98 -7.69
C LEU A 463 20.12 -5.80 -8.41
N LEU A 464 20.59 -6.80 -9.14
CA LEU A 464 21.89 -6.74 -9.83
C LEU A 464 21.90 -5.72 -10.96
N LYS A 465 20.84 -5.68 -11.78
CA LYS A 465 20.73 -4.70 -12.86
C LYS A 465 20.61 -3.27 -12.31
N GLY A 466 19.78 -3.08 -11.28
CA GLY A 466 19.59 -1.81 -10.60
C GLY A 466 20.88 -1.27 -9.98
N LEU A 467 21.67 -2.15 -9.34
CA LEU A 467 22.99 -1.80 -8.81
C LEU A 467 23.94 -1.36 -9.93
N LYS A 468 24.01 -2.11 -11.03
CA LYS A 468 24.87 -1.80 -12.19
C LYS A 468 24.58 -0.45 -12.84
N ILE A 469 23.31 -0.04 -12.88
CA ILE A 469 22.94 1.29 -13.41
C ILE A 469 23.02 2.41 -12.36
N GLY A 470 23.40 2.09 -11.12
CA GLY A 470 23.55 3.06 -10.04
C GLY A 470 22.23 3.54 -9.42
N ASN A 471 21.18 2.70 -9.38
CA ASN A 471 19.94 3.05 -8.71
C ASN A 471 20.20 3.36 -7.21
N PRO A 472 19.82 4.54 -6.69
CA PRO A 472 20.21 4.98 -5.35
C PRO A 472 19.59 4.12 -4.24
N THR A 473 18.36 3.65 -4.42
CA THR A 473 17.65 2.82 -3.44
C THR A 473 18.32 1.45 -3.32
N ILE A 474 18.58 0.79 -4.45
CA ILE A 474 19.23 -0.53 -4.46
C ILE A 474 20.66 -0.45 -3.94
N LYS A 475 21.41 0.58 -4.35
CA LYS A 475 22.76 0.82 -3.85
C LYS A 475 22.78 0.96 -2.33
N LYS A 476 21.85 1.76 -1.77
CA LYS A 476 21.70 1.92 -0.32
C LYS A 476 21.40 0.58 0.37
N ILE A 477 20.45 -0.20 -0.16
CA ILE A 477 20.11 -1.52 0.38
C ILE A 477 21.34 -2.44 0.39
N LEU A 478 22.05 -2.57 -0.74
CA LEU A 478 23.13 -3.54 -0.90
C LEU A 478 24.46 -3.11 -0.26
N ASN A 479 24.63 -1.82 0.06
CA ASN A 479 25.75 -1.36 0.87
C ASN A 479 25.64 -1.87 2.32
N ASP A 480 24.44 -1.83 2.88
CA ASP A 480 24.19 -2.20 4.29
C ASP A 480 23.79 -3.66 4.50
N THR A 481 23.48 -4.39 3.41
CA THR A 481 22.95 -5.76 3.48
C THR A 481 23.72 -6.73 2.57
N VAL A 482 23.68 -8.00 2.96
CA VAL A 482 23.95 -9.15 2.09
C VAL A 482 22.63 -9.89 1.93
N VAL A 483 22.13 -9.91 0.70
CA VAL A 483 20.88 -10.57 0.33
C VAL A 483 21.20 -11.96 -0.20
N TYR A 484 20.63 -12.98 0.42
CA TYR A 484 20.77 -14.37 0.02
C TYR A 484 19.51 -14.80 -0.70
N ILE A 485 19.60 -15.01 -2.00
CA ILE A 485 18.51 -15.52 -2.81
C ILE A 485 18.53 -17.06 -2.75
N VAL A 486 17.48 -17.66 -2.22
CA VAL A 486 17.34 -19.12 -2.03
C VAL A 486 16.06 -19.60 -2.73
N PRO A 487 16.10 -19.86 -4.05
CA PRO A 487 14.89 -20.16 -4.80
C PRO A 487 14.35 -21.57 -4.54
N VAL A 488 15.24 -22.55 -4.31
CA VAL A 488 14.89 -23.97 -4.21
C VAL A 488 15.32 -24.51 -2.84
N ILE A 489 14.35 -24.85 -2.00
CA ILE A 489 14.58 -25.63 -0.78
C ILE A 489 13.89 -26.98 -0.90
N ASP A 490 12.60 -26.99 -1.24
CA ASP A 490 11.90 -28.23 -1.55
C ASP A 490 12.20 -28.69 -2.99
N LYS A 491 13.03 -29.73 -3.12
CA LYS A 491 13.44 -30.28 -4.42
C LYS A 491 12.33 -31.07 -5.11
N ALA A 492 11.21 -31.35 -4.44
CA ALA A 492 10.13 -32.19 -4.96
C ALA A 492 9.24 -31.50 -6.01
N PHE A 493 9.53 -30.25 -6.39
CA PHE A 493 8.77 -29.58 -7.45
C PHE A 493 8.79 -30.37 -8.77
N GLU A 494 9.88 -31.05 -9.10
CA GLU A 494 9.98 -31.88 -10.31
C GLU A 494 9.02 -33.10 -10.30
N GLN A 495 8.51 -33.51 -9.14
CA GLN A 495 7.55 -34.62 -9.00
C GLN A 495 6.12 -34.20 -9.36
N ILE A 496 5.85 -32.89 -9.33
CA ILE A 496 4.56 -32.27 -9.66
C ILE A 496 4.64 -31.40 -10.92
N TRP A 497 5.81 -31.42 -11.55
CA TRP A 497 6.13 -30.70 -12.77
C TRP A 497 5.89 -31.58 -14.00
N GLY A 498 5.36 -31.00 -15.08
CA GLY A 498 5.56 -31.56 -16.43
C GLY A 498 4.35 -32.20 -17.09
N ASP A 499 3.14 -31.98 -16.59
CA ASP A 499 1.91 -32.37 -17.29
C ASP A 499 1.42 -31.19 -18.17
N PHE A 500 2.25 -30.82 -19.17
CA PHE A 500 2.05 -29.66 -20.07
C PHE A 500 0.69 -29.65 -20.80
N GLU A 501 0.01 -30.79 -20.92
CA GLU A 501 -1.35 -30.90 -21.50
C GLU A 501 -2.47 -30.44 -20.55
N LYS A 502 -2.16 -30.16 -19.27
CA LYS A 502 -3.11 -29.68 -18.25
C LYS A 502 -2.88 -28.23 -17.80
N GLU A 503 -1.84 -27.56 -18.30
CA GLU A 503 -1.66 -26.13 -18.06
C GLU A 503 -2.71 -25.36 -18.89
N ALA A 504 -3.59 -24.64 -18.20
CA ALA A 504 -4.65 -23.90 -18.87
C ALA A 504 -4.03 -22.83 -19.78
N PRO A 505 -4.41 -22.75 -21.08
CA PRO A 505 -3.88 -21.71 -21.96
C PRO A 505 -4.33 -20.34 -21.45
N GLY A 506 -3.39 -19.53 -20.96
CA GLY A 506 -3.69 -18.21 -20.43
C GLY A 506 -4.27 -17.30 -21.50
N THR A 507 -5.37 -16.60 -21.19
CA THR A 507 -5.88 -15.50 -22.03
C THR A 507 -5.22 -14.17 -21.64
N LYS A 508 -5.15 -13.26 -22.61
CA LYS A 508 -4.61 -11.89 -22.46
C LYS A 508 -5.27 -11.18 -21.28
N VAL A 509 -4.44 -10.76 -20.32
CA VAL A 509 -4.77 -9.98 -19.10
C VAL A 509 -5.98 -10.55 -18.37
N PRO A 510 -5.80 -11.56 -17.50
CA PRO A 510 -6.96 -12.15 -16.89
C PRO A 510 -7.41 -11.24 -15.74
N GLU A 511 -8.69 -10.89 -15.74
CA GLU A 511 -9.38 -10.27 -14.61
C GLU A 511 -9.33 -11.17 -13.36
N THR A 512 -8.87 -12.44 -13.48
CA THR A 512 -8.73 -13.44 -12.42
C THR A 512 -7.47 -14.31 -12.61
N TYR A 513 -6.69 -14.56 -11.56
CA TYR A 513 -5.57 -15.51 -11.68
C TYR A 513 -6.09 -16.94 -11.91
N ILE A 514 -5.77 -17.52 -13.05
CA ILE A 514 -5.98 -18.96 -13.32
C ILE A 514 -5.00 -19.76 -12.45
N CYS A 515 -5.51 -20.67 -11.62
CA CYS A 515 -4.71 -21.54 -10.76
C CYS A 515 -4.64 -22.95 -11.33
N ASN A 516 -3.45 -23.53 -11.33
CA ASN A 516 -3.26 -24.97 -11.57
C ASN A 516 -3.74 -25.74 -10.34
N ASN A 517 -4.49 -26.83 -10.56
CA ASN A 517 -4.92 -27.70 -9.48
C ASN A 517 -3.80 -28.70 -9.14
N ILE A 518 -3.36 -28.68 -7.88
CA ILE A 518 -2.26 -29.51 -7.43
C ILE A 518 -2.52 -30.05 -6.03
N THR A 519 -2.24 -31.34 -5.86
CA THR A 519 -2.27 -32.03 -4.57
C THR A 519 -0.93 -32.71 -4.37
N ALA A 520 -0.27 -32.46 -3.23
CA ALA A 520 0.87 -33.28 -2.82
C ALA A 520 0.36 -34.52 -2.10
N ASP A 521 0.71 -35.70 -2.61
CA ASP A 521 0.58 -36.97 -1.89
C ASP A 521 1.84 -37.32 -1.06
N PHE A 522 2.86 -36.47 -1.12
CA PHE A 522 4.11 -36.58 -0.38
C PHE A 522 4.26 -35.49 0.70
N LYS A 523 5.13 -35.75 1.68
CA LYS A 523 5.49 -34.79 2.74
C LYS A 523 6.43 -33.72 2.19
N GLN A 524 6.08 -32.45 2.39
CA GLN A 524 6.86 -31.28 1.92
C GLN A 524 7.82 -30.77 3.00
N VAL A 525 8.86 -30.03 2.59
CA VAL A 525 9.91 -29.57 3.52
C VAL A 525 9.34 -28.67 4.63
N GLY A 526 8.47 -27.71 4.30
CA GLY A 526 7.87 -26.79 5.27
C GLY A 526 7.18 -27.51 6.45
N ASP A 527 6.49 -28.63 6.20
CA ASP A 527 5.85 -29.43 7.26
C ASP A 527 6.86 -30.24 8.09
N GLN A 528 7.99 -30.63 7.50
CA GLN A 528 9.04 -31.37 8.20
C GLN A 528 9.88 -30.48 9.11
N VAL A 529 9.98 -29.18 8.82
CA VAL A 529 10.71 -28.23 9.68
C VAL A 529 10.12 -28.18 11.09
N MET A 530 8.80 -28.28 11.24
CA MET A 530 8.11 -28.22 12.55
C MET A 530 8.06 -29.55 13.33
N ASN A 531 8.37 -30.70 12.71
CA ASN A 531 8.11 -32.02 13.30
C ASN A 531 9.24 -32.48 14.25
N VAL A 532 9.01 -32.36 15.56
CA VAL A 532 9.81 -33.01 16.61
C VAL A 532 8.96 -34.12 17.27
N GLY A 533 9.24 -35.40 16.93
CA GLY A 533 8.87 -36.52 17.81
C GLY A 533 7.80 -37.55 17.39
N SER A 534 7.38 -37.65 16.12
CA SER A 534 6.53 -38.80 15.72
C SER A 534 7.36 -40.03 15.34
N SER A 535 7.62 -40.86 16.35
CA SER A 535 8.10 -42.23 16.21
C SER A 535 7.01 -43.09 15.60
N ARG A 536 6.93 -43.18 14.25
CA ARG A 536 6.53 -44.36 13.46
C ARG A 536 6.22 -43.98 12.00
N VAL A 537 6.70 -44.85 11.12
CA VAL A 537 6.40 -45.01 9.68
C VAL A 537 7.28 -44.20 8.70
N ASN A 538 8.03 -44.96 7.91
CA ASN A 538 8.86 -44.65 6.73
C ASN A 538 8.73 -43.21 6.18
N SER A 539 9.57 -42.30 6.69
CA SER A 539 9.96 -41.11 5.95
C SER A 539 10.90 -41.51 4.81
N PHE A 540 10.73 -40.95 3.61
CA PHE A 540 11.89 -40.78 2.72
C PHE A 540 12.94 -40.00 3.51
N ALA A 541 14.09 -40.63 3.79
CA ALA A 541 15.16 -40.06 4.63
C ALA A 541 15.66 -38.70 4.10
N GLU A 542 15.47 -38.46 2.80
CA GLU A 542 15.91 -37.28 2.06
C GLU A 542 15.21 -35.98 2.49
N MET A 543 13.88 -35.94 2.62
CA MET A 543 13.16 -34.70 3.01
C MET A 543 13.48 -34.24 4.44
N LYS A 544 13.67 -35.21 5.34
CA LYS A 544 14.15 -34.93 6.71
C LYS A 544 15.59 -34.42 6.69
N SER A 545 16.41 -34.94 5.79
CA SER A 545 17.78 -34.47 5.59
C SER A 545 17.80 -33.03 5.07
N ILE A 546 17.00 -32.69 4.05
CA ILE A 546 16.88 -31.32 3.50
C ILE A 546 16.38 -30.35 4.57
N ALA A 547 15.35 -30.70 5.33
CA ALA A 547 14.86 -29.88 6.43
C ALA A 547 15.94 -29.64 7.51
N ASN A 548 16.78 -30.64 7.81
CA ASN A 548 17.91 -30.48 8.72
C ASN A 548 19.02 -29.61 8.12
N THR A 549 19.33 -29.74 6.83
CA THR A 549 20.27 -28.85 6.13
C THR A 549 19.78 -27.41 6.17
N PHE A 550 18.48 -27.18 5.95
CA PHE A 550 17.89 -25.85 6.05
C PHE A 550 18.04 -25.27 7.46
N LYS A 551 17.70 -26.04 8.49
CA LYS A 551 17.91 -25.63 9.89
C LYS A 551 19.37 -25.28 10.17
N ARG A 552 20.31 -26.08 9.65
CA ARG A 552 21.74 -25.83 9.79
C ARG A 552 22.16 -24.52 9.10
N MET A 553 21.69 -24.27 7.88
CA MET A 553 21.92 -23.01 7.17
C MET A 553 21.45 -21.80 7.99
N LEU A 554 20.26 -21.87 8.61
CA LEU A 554 19.76 -20.77 9.46
C LEU A 554 20.67 -20.48 10.66
N ILE A 555 21.23 -21.53 11.28
CA ILE A 555 22.12 -21.41 12.45
C ILE A 555 23.51 -20.90 12.05
N GLU A 556 24.06 -21.43 10.95
CA GLU A 556 25.43 -21.15 10.51
C GLU A 556 25.56 -19.73 9.92
N GLU A 557 24.62 -19.34 9.06
CA GLU A 557 24.65 -18.03 8.39
C GLU A 557 24.16 -16.89 9.29
N LYS A 558 23.43 -17.18 10.37
CA LYS A 558 22.92 -16.20 11.34
C LYS A 558 22.15 -15.05 10.69
N PHE A 559 21.16 -15.37 9.87
CA PHE A 559 20.33 -14.38 9.21
C PHE A 559 19.66 -13.45 10.23
N ASN A 560 19.73 -12.15 9.96
CA ASN A 560 19.02 -11.15 10.76
C ASN A 560 17.52 -11.18 10.46
N MET A 561 17.12 -11.57 9.25
CA MET A 561 15.73 -11.73 8.81
C MET A 561 15.62 -12.71 7.64
N VAL A 562 14.48 -13.41 7.58
CA VAL A 562 14.08 -14.21 6.42
C VAL A 562 12.78 -13.67 5.85
N LEU A 563 12.76 -13.43 4.54
CA LEU A 563 11.56 -13.12 3.76
C LEU A 563 11.22 -14.32 2.87
N ASN A 564 10.16 -15.03 3.22
CA ASN A 564 9.64 -16.13 2.45
C ASN A 564 8.57 -15.63 1.47
N ILE A 565 8.67 -15.99 0.18
CA ILE A 565 7.73 -15.57 -0.87
C ILE A 565 6.93 -16.79 -1.30
N GLU A 566 5.61 -16.72 -1.20
CA GLU A 566 4.73 -17.87 -1.48
C GLU A 566 3.41 -17.46 -2.15
N GLY A 567 2.77 -18.41 -2.82
CA GLY A 567 1.39 -18.28 -3.28
C GLY A 567 0.35 -18.70 -2.23
N GLY A 568 -0.93 -18.65 -2.62
CA GLY A 568 -2.06 -19.11 -1.81
C GLY A 568 -2.63 -18.06 -0.86
N GLY A 569 -2.46 -16.76 -1.15
CA GLY A 569 -3.02 -15.65 -0.37
C GLY A 569 -2.54 -14.29 -0.88
N SER A 570 -3.02 -13.21 -0.25
CA SER A 570 -2.66 -11.83 -0.61
C SER A 570 -2.26 -10.95 0.57
N ASP A 571 -1.70 -11.55 1.63
CA ASP A 571 -1.29 -10.82 2.83
C ASP A 571 0.10 -11.26 3.30
N MET A 572 0.67 -10.57 4.28
CA MET A 572 1.95 -10.93 4.88
C MET A 572 1.76 -11.54 6.26
N VAL A 573 2.31 -12.73 6.47
CA VAL A 573 2.37 -13.40 7.78
C VAL A 573 3.66 -12.99 8.49
N TYR A 574 3.57 -12.65 9.76
CA TYR A 574 4.70 -12.27 10.61
C TYR A 574 4.54 -12.82 12.04
N PRO A 575 5.61 -12.89 12.85
CA PRO A 575 5.53 -13.41 14.22
C PRO A 575 4.61 -12.57 15.12
N ASN A 576 3.68 -13.22 15.80
CA ASN A 576 2.66 -12.66 16.71
C ASN A 576 2.82 -13.13 18.17
N SER A 577 3.99 -13.68 18.54
CA SER A 577 4.35 -13.80 19.96
C SER A 577 4.21 -12.42 20.64
N LYS A 578 3.69 -12.36 21.88
CA LYS A 578 3.30 -11.13 22.62
C LYS A 578 4.38 -10.04 22.74
N ASP A 579 5.57 -10.31 22.25
CA ASP A 579 6.78 -9.55 22.51
C ASP A 579 7.14 -8.54 21.42
N ASN A 580 6.52 -8.56 20.23
CA ASN A 580 7.08 -7.83 19.07
C ASN A 580 6.09 -7.22 18.05
N LEU A 581 4.81 -7.02 18.40
CA LEU A 581 3.80 -6.55 17.44
C LEU A 581 4.17 -5.24 16.72
N SER A 582 4.77 -4.26 17.40
CA SER A 582 4.99 -2.92 16.83
C SER A 582 6.11 -2.83 15.78
N ILE A 583 7.12 -3.69 15.86
CA ILE A 583 8.25 -3.69 14.91
C ILE A 583 7.88 -4.42 13.63
N TYR A 584 7.36 -5.65 13.72
CA TYR A 584 6.98 -6.44 12.54
C TYR A 584 5.76 -5.86 11.81
N GLN A 585 4.87 -5.18 12.53
CA GLN A 585 3.75 -4.46 11.91
C GLN A 585 4.21 -3.35 10.96
N LYS A 586 5.39 -2.74 11.15
CA LYS A 586 5.92 -1.75 10.21
C LYS A 586 6.31 -2.38 8.87
N TYR A 587 6.91 -3.58 8.90
CA TYR A 587 7.19 -4.34 7.68
C TYR A 587 5.89 -4.79 7.00
N TYR A 588 4.90 -5.23 7.79
CA TYR A 588 3.57 -5.55 7.29
C TYR A 588 2.93 -4.37 6.57
N ASN A 589 2.89 -3.21 7.21
CA ASN A 589 2.33 -1.99 6.62
C ASN A 589 3.10 -1.58 5.36
N ALA A 590 4.43 -1.70 5.35
CA ALA A 590 5.23 -1.38 4.17
C ALA A 590 4.92 -2.29 2.98
N PHE A 591 4.63 -3.57 3.23
CA PHE A 591 4.18 -4.49 2.20
C PHE A 591 2.73 -4.17 1.75
N THR A 592 1.77 -4.18 2.68
CA THR A 592 0.33 -4.12 2.37
C THR A 592 -0.13 -2.76 1.85
N THR A 593 0.48 -1.65 2.29
CA THR A 593 0.15 -0.32 1.75
C THR A 593 0.53 -0.18 0.27
N ASN A 594 1.55 -0.93 -0.16
CA ASN A 594 2.06 -0.89 -1.53
C ASN A 594 1.56 -2.05 -2.40
N TYR A 595 0.90 -3.05 -1.81
CA TYR A 595 0.41 -4.23 -2.51
C TYR A 595 -1.09 -4.13 -2.78
N ARG A 596 -1.47 -4.15 -4.06
CA ARG A 596 -2.87 -4.04 -4.52
C ARG A 596 -3.22 -5.25 -5.40
N PRO A 597 -3.62 -6.39 -4.81
CA PRO A 597 -4.01 -7.55 -5.59
C PRO A 597 -5.29 -7.26 -6.39
N PRO A 598 -5.46 -7.80 -7.60
CA PRO A 598 -6.62 -7.56 -8.46
C PRO A 598 -7.95 -8.12 -7.91
N PHE A 599 -7.92 -8.95 -6.86
CA PHE A 599 -9.09 -9.54 -6.20
C PHE A 599 -8.89 -9.68 -4.67
N LEU A 600 -9.97 -9.58 -3.89
CA LEU A 600 -9.98 -9.90 -2.44
C LEU A 600 -9.87 -11.42 -2.27
N CYS A 601 -8.65 -11.96 -2.13
CA CYS A 601 -8.49 -13.38 -1.78
C CYS A 601 -9.20 -13.67 -0.45
N GLY A 602 -9.93 -14.78 -0.36
CA GLY A 602 -10.49 -15.22 0.93
C GLY A 602 -9.37 -15.40 1.96
N SER A 603 -9.58 -14.96 3.19
CA SER A 603 -8.61 -15.01 4.29
C SER A 603 -8.44 -16.41 4.88
N ASP A 604 -8.42 -17.46 4.05
CA ASP A 604 -8.13 -18.82 4.52
C ASP A 604 -6.61 -18.99 4.61
N PHE A 605 -6.07 -18.54 5.73
CA PHE A 605 -4.73 -18.92 6.15
C PHE A 605 -4.74 -20.44 6.40
N SER A 606 -4.03 -21.23 5.58
CA SER A 606 -3.70 -22.58 6.03
C SER A 606 -2.90 -22.44 7.34
N GLY A 607 -3.40 -23.01 8.44
CA GLY A 607 -2.80 -22.78 9.76
C GLY A 607 -1.33 -23.20 9.90
N THR A 608 -0.78 -23.94 8.91
CA THR A 608 0.60 -24.43 8.90
C THR A 608 1.65 -23.32 8.73
N GLN A 609 1.42 -22.27 7.93
CA GLN A 609 2.46 -21.23 7.71
C GLN A 609 2.58 -20.25 8.88
N ASN A 610 1.47 -19.94 9.56
CA ASN A 610 1.51 -19.21 10.83
C ASN A 610 2.31 -20.01 11.86
N ASN A 611 2.06 -21.32 11.95
CA ASN A 611 2.80 -22.21 12.83
C ASN A 611 4.29 -22.29 12.47
N LEU A 612 4.64 -22.31 11.19
CA LEU A 612 6.03 -22.35 10.73
C LEU A 612 6.78 -21.05 11.06
N THR A 613 6.14 -19.90 10.79
CA THR A 613 6.67 -18.57 11.11
C THR A 613 6.92 -18.42 12.61
N GLU A 614 5.95 -18.84 13.43
CA GLU A 614 6.07 -18.84 14.89
C GLU A 614 7.12 -19.83 15.39
N TYR A 615 7.17 -21.03 14.83
CA TYR A 615 8.13 -22.07 15.21
C TYR A 615 9.57 -21.62 14.96
N LEU A 616 9.86 -21.09 13.77
CA LEU A 616 11.18 -20.61 13.43
C LEU A 616 11.62 -19.43 14.31
N TYR A 617 10.68 -18.53 14.63
CA TYR A 617 10.95 -17.44 15.55
C TYR A 617 11.25 -17.94 16.98
N ARG A 618 10.48 -18.89 17.52
CA ARG A 618 10.65 -19.39 18.89
C ARG A 618 11.88 -20.27 19.09
N GLU A 619 12.17 -21.15 18.13
CA GLU A 619 13.26 -22.13 18.25
C GLU A 619 14.61 -21.56 17.85
N TYR A 620 14.65 -20.70 16.83
CA TYR A 620 15.90 -20.19 16.25
C TYR A 620 16.10 -18.69 16.44
N ASP A 621 15.17 -18.02 17.12
CA ASP A 621 15.25 -16.58 17.39
C ASP A 621 15.44 -15.75 16.10
N MET A 622 14.79 -16.21 15.03
CA MET A 622 14.98 -15.69 13.68
C MET A 622 13.64 -15.16 13.13
N PRO A 623 13.53 -13.86 12.80
CA PRO A 623 12.29 -13.31 12.28
C PRO A 623 12.07 -13.76 10.84
N VAL A 624 10.96 -14.48 10.62
CA VAL A 624 10.50 -14.92 9.32
C VAL A 624 9.25 -14.11 8.96
N LEU A 625 9.28 -13.40 7.84
CA LEU A 625 8.11 -12.78 7.24
C LEU A 625 7.72 -13.60 6.01
N THR A 626 6.47 -14.03 5.90
CA THR A 626 5.98 -14.75 4.71
C THR A 626 5.06 -13.85 3.90
N ALA A 627 5.53 -13.36 2.75
CA ALA A 627 4.77 -12.57 1.81
C ALA A 627 3.95 -13.48 0.89
N LYS A 628 2.62 -13.43 1.00
CA LYS A 628 1.71 -14.13 0.08
C LYS A 628 1.39 -13.21 -1.10
N VAL A 629 1.88 -13.60 -2.26
CA VAL A 629 1.99 -12.75 -3.46
C VAL A 629 1.01 -13.12 -4.57
N SER A 630 0.12 -14.10 -4.35
CA SER A 630 -0.94 -14.47 -5.29
C SER A 630 -2.00 -15.33 -4.60
N CYS A 631 -3.29 -15.14 -4.90
CA CYS A 631 -4.35 -16.03 -4.38
C CYS A 631 -4.11 -17.50 -4.77
N CYS A 632 -3.43 -17.75 -5.89
CA CYS A 632 -3.10 -19.10 -6.33
C CYS A 632 -1.79 -19.57 -5.67
N SER A 633 -1.79 -20.79 -5.12
CA SER A 633 -0.57 -21.49 -4.73
C SER A 633 0.33 -21.77 -5.94
N TYR A 634 -0.29 -22.16 -7.06
CA TYR A 634 0.38 -22.47 -8.33
C TYR A 634 -0.34 -21.75 -9.48
N PRO A 635 -0.04 -20.47 -9.74
CA PRO A 635 -0.68 -19.73 -10.84
C PRO A 635 -0.20 -20.23 -12.21
N ALA A 636 -1.06 -20.08 -13.22
CA ALA A 636 -0.71 -20.30 -14.62
C ALA A 636 0.51 -19.47 -15.03
N VAL A 637 1.30 -20.01 -15.94
CA VAL A 637 2.61 -19.46 -16.31
C VAL A 637 2.50 -18.03 -16.87
N GLU A 638 1.45 -17.73 -17.62
CA GLU A 638 1.21 -16.42 -18.21
C GLU A 638 0.94 -15.32 -17.18
N ASN A 639 0.64 -15.69 -15.92
CA ASN A 639 0.38 -14.75 -14.83
C ASN A 639 1.66 -14.27 -14.13
N LEU A 640 2.78 -15.00 -14.27
CA LEU A 640 4.06 -14.67 -13.63
C LEU A 640 4.50 -13.21 -13.89
N PRO A 641 4.48 -12.70 -15.14
CA PRO A 641 4.85 -11.31 -15.41
C PRO A 641 3.97 -10.31 -14.66
N TYR A 642 2.65 -10.52 -14.62
CA TYR A 642 1.70 -9.61 -13.97
C TYR A 642 1.87 -9.61 -12.46
N ILE A 643 2.00 -10.79 -11.85
CA ILE A 643 2.28 -10.93 -10.41
C ILE A 643 3.58 -10.16 -10.08
N TRP A 644 4.63 -10.31 -10.89
CA TRP A 644 5.87 -9.57 -10.68
C TRP A 644 5.67 -8.05 -10.70
N ARG A 645 4.84 -7.52 -11.62
CA ARG A 645 4.56 -6.07 -11.69
C ARG A 645 3.94 -5.52 -10.40
N GLU A 646 3.12 -6.33 -9.74
CA GLU A 646 2.41 -5.94 -8.52
C GLU A 646 3.27 -6.08 -7.26
N VAL A 647 4.16 -7.07 -7.22
CA VAL A 647 4.85 -7.47 -5.97
C VAL A 647 6.28 -6.95 -5.88
N MET A 648 6.89 -6.53 -7.00
CA MET A 648 8.25 -5.99 -7.03
C MET A 648 8.40 -4.80 -6.06
N LEU A 649 7.53 -3.80 -6.15
CA LEU A 649 7.61 -2.61 -5.30
C LEU A 649 7.35 -2.92 -3.80
N PRO A 650 6.30 -3.68 -3.42
CA PRO A 650 6.12 -4.14 -2.04
C PRO A 650 7.34 -4.85 -1.45
N ILE A 651 7.96 -5.77 -2.19
CA ILE A 651 9.16 -6.49 -1.73
C ILE A 651 10.33 -5.52 -1.56
N MET A 652 10.55 -4.61 -2.51
CA MET A 652 11.60 -3.59 -2.42
C MET A 652 11.41 -2.68 -1.19
N LYS A 653 10.17 -2.35 -0.81
CA LYS A 653 9.87 -1.57 0.40
C LYS A 653 10.18 -2.33 1.68
N VAL A 654 9.94 -3.63 1.72
CA VAL A 654 10.35 -4.49 2.84
C VAL A 654 11.88 -4.53 2.96
N LEU A 655 12.60 -4.69 1.84
CA LEU A 655 14.07 -4.69 1.83
C LEU A 655 14.67 -3.33 2.23
N GLU A 656 14.06 -2.23 1.80
CA GLU A 656 14.45 -0.88 2.20
C GLU A 656 14.38 -0.74 3.72
N LEU A 657 13.27 -1.17 4.35
CA LEU A 657 13.15 -1.16 5.81
C LEU A 657 14.14 -2.12 6.49
N ALA A 658 14.39 -3.29 5.90
CA ALA A 658 15.29 -4.29 6.47
C ALA A 658 16.77 -3.87 6.40
N SER A 659 17.10 -2.84 5.61
CA SER A 659 18.44 -2.23 5.57
C SER A 659 18.69 -1.21 6.68
N ILE A 660 17.66 -0.84 7.46
CA ILE A 660 17.72 0.19 8.50
C ILE A 660 17.91 -0.45 9.88
N GLY A 661 18.68 0.20 10.73
CA GLY A 661 18.85 -0.21 12.13
C GLY A 661 20.06 0.44 12.78
N ILE A 662 20.58 -0.23 13.81
CA ILE A 662 21.75 0.21 14.57
C ILE A 662 22.88 -0.81 14.45
N HIS A 663 24.11 -0.32 14.38
CA HIS A 663 25.30 -1.17 14.46
C HIS A 663 26.42 -0.48 15.24
N GLY A 664 27.35 -1.24 15.78
CA GLY A 664 28.43 -0.69 16.58
C GLY A 664 29.25 -1.76 17.26
N TYR A 665 30.13 -1.33 18.16
CA TYR A 665 30.90 -2.23 19.02
C TYR A 665 30.73 -1.83 20.47
N VAL A 666 30.86 -2.81 21.36
CA VAL A 666 30.89 -2.58 22.80
C VAL A 666 32.33 -2.71 23.31
N LYS A 667 32.85 -1.66 23.93
CA LYS A 667 34.20 -1.60 24.51
C LYS A 667 34.16 -1.13 25.97
N ASP A 668 35.23 -1.36 26.71
CA ASP A 668 35.46 -0.69 28.00
C ASP A 668 36.22 0.64 27.81
N GLU A 669 36.39 1.39 28.90
CA GLU A 669 37.15 2.65 28.92
C GLU A 669 38.61 2.51 28.48
N THR A 670 39.17 1.30 28.50
CA THR A 670 40.53 0.98 28.03
C THR A 670 40.56 0.53 26.57
N THR A 671 39.45 0.66 25.85
CA THR A 671 39.22 0.26 24.45
C THR A 671 39.16 -1.25 24.19
N LYS A 672 39.11 -2.07 25.26
CA LYS A 672 39.04 -3.53 25.14
C LYS A 672 37.64 -3.97 24.67
N PRO A 673 37.52 -4.86 23.66
CA PRO A 673 36.23 -5.40 23.24
C PRO A 673 35.52 -6.17 24.34
N MET A 674 34.23 -5.91 24.51
CA MET A 674 33.37 -6.49 25.56
C MET A 674 32.55 -7.66 25.01
N THR A 675 33.22 -8.78 24.75
CA THR A 675 32.65 -9.93 24.00
C THR A 675 31.57 -10.72 24.75
N ASN A 676 31.41 -10.46 26.04
CA ASN A 676 30.33 -10.99 26.88
C ASN A 676 29.22 -9.95 27.15
N ALA A 677 29.21 -8.84 26.41
CA ALA A 677 28.13 -7.87 26.51
C ALA A 677 26.85 -8.39 25.86
N THR A 678 25.72 -8.02 26.44
CA THR A 678 24.39 -8.28 25.90
C THR A 678 23.63 -6.98 25.70
N ILE A 679 22.85 -6.92 24.64
CA ILE A 679 22.07 -5.76 24.24
C ILE A 679 20.59 -6.11 24.28
N LYS A 680 19.77 -5.25 24.87
CA LYS A 680 18.31 -5.38 24.92
C LYS A 680 17.69 -4.10 24.40
N VAL A 681 16.74 -4.22 23.47
CA VAL A 681 15.91 -3.08 23.06
C VAL A 681 14.66 -3.10 23.93
N GLN A 682 14.33 -2.00 24.60
CA GLN A 682 13.08 -1.95 25.38
C GLN A 682 11.89 -2.16 24.46
N GLY A 683 10.97 -3.04 24.90
CA GLY A 683 9.86 -3.50 24.08
C GLY A 683 10.16 -4.73 23.23
N LEU A 684 11.42 -5.19 23.13
CA LEU A 684 11.77 -6.53 22.64
C LEU A 684 12.11 -7.43 23.85
N ASN A 685 11.44 -8.58 23.98
CA ASN A 685 11.83 -9.60 24.98
C ASN A 685 12.99 -10.50 24.50
N LYS A 686 13.89 -9.92 23.69
CA LYS A 686 15.06 -10.58 23.13
C LYS A 686 16.32 -9.92 23.68
N THR A 687 17.27 -10.76 24.08
CA THR A 687 18.61 -10.33 24.48
C THR A 687 19.58 -10.72 23.37
N ILE A 688 20.26 -9.75 22.78
CA ILE A 688 21.15 -9.91 21.63
C ILE A 688 22.58 -9.96 22.16
N GLU A 689 23.29 -11.05 21.86
CA GLU A 689 24.71 -11.17 22.19
C GLU A 689 25.57 -10.45 21.14
N VAL A 690 26.65 -9.81 21.61
CA VAL A 690 27.65 -9.24 20.69
C VAL A 690 28.55 -10.34 20.11
N ALA A 691 29.20 -10.04 18.98
CA ALA A 691 30.14 -10.95 18.34
C ALA A 691 31.30 -11.31 19.27
N LYS A 692 31.60 -12.61 19.41
CA LYS A 692 32.57 -13.13 20.39
C LYS A 692 34.02 -12.70 20.14
N ALA A 693 34.38 -12.31 18.91
CA ALA A 693 35.73 -11.88 18.56
C ALA A 693 35.90 -10.36 18.63
N THR A 694 34.91 -9.60 18.14
CA THR A 694 35.04 -8.15 17.91
C THR A 694 34.17 -7.30 18.84
N ALA A 695 33.26 -7.93 19.60
CA ALA A 695 32.17 -7.28 20.33
C ALA A 695 31.30 -6.37 19.46
N HIS A 696 31.26 -6.63 18.15
CA HIS A 696 30.40 -5.94 17.20
C HIS A 696 28.95 -6.42 17.36
N TYR A 697 27.99 -5.53 17.11
CA TYR A 697 26.58 -5.85 17.10
C TYR A 697 25.89 -5.18 15.92
N ASN A 698 24.80 -5.81 15.48
CA ASN A 698 23.98 -5.32 14.40
C ASN A 698 22.51 -5.66 14.66
N ILE A 699 21.63 -4.67 14.69
CA ILE A 699 20.23 -4.84 15.08
C ILE A 699 19.34 -4.10 14.08
N MET A 700 18.53 -4.86 13.34
CA MET A 700 17.53 -4.31 12.42
C MET A 700 16.41 -3.65 13.19
N LEU A 701 16.18 -2.37 12.94
CA LEU A 701 15.12 -1.60 13.60
C LEU A 701 14.50 -0.64 12.58
N PRO A 702 13.20 -0.79 12.25
CA PRO A 702 12.50 0.12 11.35
C PRO A 702 12.36 1.53 11.98
N PRO A 703 12.03 2.58 11.19
CA PRO A 703 11.96 3.95 11.66
C PRO A 703 11.11 4.13 12.93
N GLY A 704 11.66 4.69 14.01
CA GLY A 704 10.99 4.88 15.28
C GLY A 704 11.94 5.17 16.45
N LYS A 705 11.37 5.43 17.62
CA LYS A 705 12.10 5.68 18.86
C LYS A 705 12.26 4.41 19.68
N TYR A 706 13.49 4.12 20.08
CA TYR A 706 13.89 2.91 20.80
C TYR A 706 14.78 3.26 21.98
N VAL A 707 14.75 2.42 23.01
CA VAL A 707 15.70 2.50 24.14
C VAL A 707 16.58 1.27 24.11
N ILE A 708 17.88 1.45 24.04
CA ILE A 708 18.87 0.37 23.95
C ILE A 708 19.57 0.25 25.31
N GLU A 709 19.47 -0.92 25.95
CA GLU A 709 20.10 -1.27 27.21
C GLU A 709 21.24 -2.27 26.95
N VAL A 710 22.45 -1.97 27.42
CA VAL A 710 23.63 -2.84 27.29
C VAL A 710 24.12 -3.24 28.68
N LYS A 711 24.33 -4.54 28.87
CA LYS A 711 24.82 -5.13 30.13
C LYS A 711 26.08 -5.94 29.90
N CYS A 712 27.02 -5.85 30.83
CA CYS A 712 28.16 -6.75 30.89
C CYS A 712 28.57 -6.96 32.36
N HIS A 713 29.01 -8.16 32.71
CA HIS A 713 29.36 -8.52 34.08
C HIS A 713 30.52 -7.65 34.62
N ASN A 714 30.37 -7.10 35.83
CA ASN A 714 31.28 -6.13 36.49
C ASN A 714 31.33 -4.72 35.86
N TYR A 715 30.36 -4.36 35.02
CA TYR A 715 30.22 -3.04 34.43
C TYR A 715 28.82 -2.48 34.71
N LYS A 716 28.72 -1.15 34.80
CA LYS A 716 27.44 -0.45 34.94
C LYS A 716 26.60 -0.65 33.69
N ALA A 717 25.31 -0.94 33.86
CA ALA A 717 24.38 -1.02 32.75
C ALA A 717 24.29 0.34 32.04
N PHE A 718 24.34 0.31 30.70
CA PHE A 718 24.25 1.50 29.86
C PHE A 718 22.90 1.53 29.16
N SER A 719 22.21 2.67 29.16
CA SER A 719 20.94 2.84 28.45
C SER A 719 20.98 4.10 27.61
N VAL A 720 20.52 4.03 26.35
CA VAL A 720 20.49 5.15 25.42
C VAL A 720 19.21 5.17 24.59
N ASP A 721 18.63 6.37 24.43
CA ASP A 721 17.51 6.61 23.52
C ASP A 721 18.04 6.81 22.10
N VAL A 722 17.45 6.09 21.15
CA VAL A 722 17.83 6.15 19.73
C VAL A 722 16.58 6.45 18.90
N ASP A 723 16.65 7.50 18.10
CA ASP A 723 15.61 7.84 17.12
C ASP A 723 16.08 7.43 15.73
N ILE A 724 15.42 6.43 15.16
CA ILE A 724 15.77 5.88 13.85
C ILE A 724 14.84 6.50 12.83
N THR A 725 15.42 7.17 11.84
CA THR A 725 14.68 7.75 10.72
C THR A 725 14.76 6.79 9.53
N ASP A 726 15.46 7.18 8.48
CA ASP A 726 15.56 6.55 7.18
C ASP A 726 16.97 6.00 6.91
N SER A 727 17.90 6.11 7.86
CA SER A 727 19.28 5.70 7.70
C SER A 727 19.75 4.80 8.83
N ARG A 728 20.80 4.04 8.53
CA ARG A 728 21.46 3.19 9.49
C ARG A 728 22.34 4.02 10.41
N ILE A 729 22.30 3.75 11.71
CA ILE A 729 23.00 4.52 12.74
C ILE A 729 24.19 3.72 13.28
N PHE A 730 25.37 4.33 13.25
CA PHE A 730 26.55 3.83 13.93
C PHE A 730 26.57 4.29 15.39
N LEU A 731 26.49 3.36 16.33
CA LEU A 731 26.40 3.59 17.76
C LEU A 731 27.49 2.80 18.50
N PRO A 732 28.71 3.36 18.66
CA PRO A 732 29.71 2.73 19.52
C PRO A 732 29.35 2.91 21.00
N ILE A 733 29.48 1.84 21.80
CA ILE A 733 29.11 1.85 23.23
C ILE A 733 30.34 1.59 24.07
N THR A 734 30.58 2.46 25.06
CA THR A 734 31.68 2.33 26.03
C THR A 734 31.11 2.08 27.43
N LEU A 735 31.44 0.95 28.03
CA LEU A 735 30.97 0.56 29.37
C LEU A 735 31.98 0.95 30.45
N GLN A 736 31.48 1.44 31.59
CA GLN A 736 32.28 1.81 32.75
C GLN A 736 32.29 0.69 33.78
N LYS A 737 33.44 0.45 34.43
CA LYS A 737 33.53 -0.53 35.52
C LYS A 737 32.66 -0.12 36.70
N ASP A 738 32.02 -1.11 37.30
CA ASP A 738 31.24 -0.88 38.52
C ASP A 738 32.19 -0.81 39.72
N GLU A 739 32.52 0.40 40.19
CA GLU A 739 33.26 0.63 41.42
C GLU A 739 32.38 0.24 42.62
N GLY A 740 32.36 -1.05 42.93
CA GLY A 740 31.42 -1.63 43.89
C GLY A 740 31.39 -0.93 45.25
N ARG A 741 30.18 -0.65 45.74
CA ARG A 741 29.92 -0.64 47.18
C ARG A 741 30.20 -2.06 47.68
N SER A 742 31.30 -2.18 48.42
CA SER A 742 31.75 -3.38 49.12
C SER A 742 30.57 -4.11 49.77
N GLY A 743 30.36 -5.37 49.37
CA GLY A 743 29.37 -6.24 49.99
C GLY A 743 29.62 -6.33 51.49
N LEU A 744 28.53 -6.20 52.26
CA LEU A 744 28.53 -6.35 53.71
C LEU A 744 28.79 -7.83 54.02
N VAL A 745 30.04 -8.20 54.30
CA VAL A 745 30.34 -9.49 54.94
C VAL A 745 30.01 -9.34 56.42
N VAL A 746 28.89 -9.93 56.85
CA VAL A 746 28.58 -10.07 58.29
C VAL A 746 29.12 -11.44 58.73
N PRO A 747 30.21 -11.49 59.53
CA PRO A 747 30.62 -12.73 60.15
C PRO A 747 29.67 -13.03 61.32
N VAL A 748 28.93 -14.13 61.26
CA VAL A 748 28.20 -14.65 62.43
C VAL A 748 29.19 -15.47 63.25
N GLN A 749 29.62 -14.93 64.39
CA GLN A 749 30.26 -15.71 65.44
C GLN A 749 29.22 -16.59 66.14
N SER A 750 29.53 -17.88 66.23
CA SER A 750 28.72 -18.90 66.90
C SER A 750 28.88 -18.84 68.42
N LYS A 751 27.82 -19.22 69.14
CA LYS A 751 27.95 -19.95 70.42
C LYS A 751 26.87 -21.02 70.49
N HIS A 752 27.32 -22.26 70.61
CA HIS A 752 26.52 -23.43 70.94
C HIS A 752 26.01 -23.32 72.39
N GLU A 753 24.72 -23.56 72.57
CA GLU A 753 24.15 -24.13 73.81
C GLU A 753 23.22 -25.28 73.40
N ASP A 754 23.39 -26.41 74.08
CA ASP A 754 22.76 -27.71 73.86
C ASP A 754 21.22 -27.68 73.79
N GLY A 755 20.64 -28.56 72.96
CA GLY A 755 19.23 -28.96 73.06
C GLY A 755 18.48 -29.10 71.73
N ASP A 756 17.96 -30.30 71.48
CA ASP A 756 17.25 -30.79 70.30
C ASP A 756 16.13 -29.89 69.72
N ASN A 757 16.00 -29.93 68.38
CA ASN A 757 14.84 -29.61 67.53
C ASN A 757 14.09 -28.26 67.64
N GLU A 758 14.40 -27.35 68.57
CA GLU A 758 13.66 -26.08 68.73
C GLU A 758 14.26 -24.86 67.98
N ILE A 759 15.32 -25.03 67.18
CA ILE A 759 16.09 -23.88 66.64
C ILE A 759 15.51 -23.32 65.31
N LEU A 760 14.81 -24.12 64.49
CA LEU A 760 14.32 -23.65 63.18
C LEU A 760 13.23 -22.59 63.26
N HIS A 761 12.42 -22.60 64.32
CA HIS A 761 11.32 -21.64 64.51
C HIS A 761 11.73 -20.43 65.35
N LYS A 762 13.00 -20.31 65.78
CA LYS A 762 13.48 -19.15 66.53
C LYS A 762 13.61 -17.92 65.62
N PRO A 763 13.27 -16.72 66.11
CA PRO A 763 13.36 -15.51 65.30
C PRO A 763 14.78 -15.18 64.86
N LEU A 764 14.91 -14.60 63.67
CA LEU A 764 16.17 -13.99 63.22
C LEU A 764 16.30 -12.59 63.81
N TYR A 765 17.50 -12.22 64.22
CA TYR A 765 17.81 -10.88 64.70
C TYR A 765 18.97 -10.30 63.91
N VAL A 766 18.80 -9.07 63.42
CA VAL A 766 19.88 -8.25 62.84
C VAL A 766 19.97 -6.99 63.67
N ASN A 767 21.15 -6.70 64.23
CA ASN A 767 21.38 -5.55 65.13
C ASN A 767 20.39 -5.47 66.31
N GLY A 768 19.96 -6.62 66.86
CA GLY A 768 19.01 -6.70 67.98
C GLY A 768 17.54 -6.53 67.60
N ILE A 769 17.21 -6.34 66.32
CA ILE A 769 15.85 -6.19 65.81
C ILE A 769 15.38 -7.50 65.20
N LYS A 770 14.17 -7.95 65.58
CA LYS A 770 13.53 -9.14 65.03
C LYS A 770 13.25 -8.94 63.53
N THR A 771 13.76 -9.83 62.68
CA THR A 771 13.64 -9.73 61.21
C THR A 771 13.08 -11.02 60.62
N ASN A 772 12.43 -10.89 59.46
CA ASN A 772 12.05 -12.02 58.62
C ASN A 772 13.30 -12.59 57.90
N GLY A 773 13.17 -13.77 57.31
CA GLY A 773 14.25 -14.39 56.55
C GLY A 773 14.05 -15.88 56.33
N LEU A 774 15.11 -16.55 55.85
CA LEU A 774 15.13 -17.98 55.54
C LEU A 774 15.98 -18.73 56.55
N ARG A 775 15.53 -19.92 56.95
CA ARG A 775 16.34 -20.93 57.65
C ARG A 775 16.14 -22.28 57.00
N GLY A 776 17.08 -23.19 57.17
CA GLY A 776 16.88 -24.57 56.74
C GLY A 776 18.17 -25.34 56.67
N TYR A 777 18.15 -26.42 55.88
CA TYR A 777 19.31 -27.28 55.68
C TYR A 777 19.64 -27.41 54.20
N VAL A 778 20.93 -27.55 53.92
CA VAL A 778 21.47 -28.07 52.67
C VAL A 778 21.84 -29.53 52.91
N LYS A 779 21.19 -30.44 52.18
CA LYS A 779 21.40 -31.89 52.27
C LYS A 779 21.64 -32.49 50.90
N ASP A 780 22.26 -33.65 50.82
CA ASP A 780 22.36 -34.40 49.58
C ASP A 780 21.10 -35.25 49.31
N THR A 781 21.03 -35.90 48.14
CA THR A 781 19.93 -36.80 47.75
C THR A 781 19.75 -38.02 48.66
N TYR A 782 20.73 -38.32 49.53
CA TYR A 782 20.70 -39.42 50.50
C TYR A 782 20.38 -38.94 51.92
N GLY A 783 20.16 -37.63 52.11
CA GLY A 783 19.80 -37.02 53.38
C GLY A 783 20.97 -36.63 54.27
N HIS A 784 22.21 -36.75 53.81
CA HIS A 784 23.40 -36.28 54.55
C HIS A 784 23.53 -34.76 54.50
N PRO A 785 23.96 -34.10 55.58
CA PRO A 785 24.21 -32.66 55.58
C PRO A 785 25.36 -32.29 54.64
N VAL A 786 25.24 -31.15 53.96
CA VAL A 786 26.28 -30.58 53.09
C VAL A 786 26.84 -29.34 53.79
N ALA A 787 28.03 -29.50 54.38
CA ALA A 787 28.74 -28.41 55.06
C ALA A 787 29.40 -27.44 54.08
N ASN A 788 29.52 -26.17 54.47
CA ASN A 788 30.16 -25.10 53.70
C ASN A 788 29.56 -24.88 52.29
N ALA A 789 28.29 -25.20 52.10
CA ALA A 789 27.57 -24.83 50.88
C ALA A 789 27.38 -23.32 50.86
N ILE A 790 27.71 -22.70 49.73
CA ILE A 790 27.58 -21.26 49.50
C ILE A 790 26.18 -20.99 48.98
N LEU A 791 25.36 -20.29 49.76
CA LEU A 791 24.06 -19.77 49.36
C LEU A 791 24.21 -18.29 49.00
N HIS A 792 24.06 -17.96 47.72
CA HIS A 792 24.14 -16.61 47.18
C HIS A 792 22.74 -16.11 46.78
N VAL A 793 22.29 -15.01 47.40
CA VAL A 793 21.02 -14.35 47.08
C VAL A 793 21.30 -13.26 46.04
N LEU A 794 20.80 -13.46 44.81
CA LEU A 794 21.16 -12.63 43.67
C LEU A 794 20.69 -11.17 43.81
N GLU A 795 19.49 -10.95 44.33
CA GLU A 795 18.86 -9.62 44.37
C GLU A 795 19.54 -8.67 45.38
N ASN A 796 20.01 -9.20 46.51
CA ASN A 796 20.60 -8.39 47.59
C ASN A 796 22.12 -8.61 47.72
N ASN A 797 22.72 -9.44 46.87
CA ASN A 797 24.13 -9.84 46.90
C ASN A 797 24.61 -10.33 48.28
N VAL A 798 23.75 -11.08 48.99
CA VAL A 798 24.05 -11.65 50.31
C VAL A 798 24.56 -13.07 50.11
N THR A 799 25.70 -13.40 50.74
CA THR A 799 26.28 -14.75 50.71
C THR A 799 26.34 -15.32 52.11
N VAL A 800 25.80 -16.52 52.31
CA VAL A 800 25.84 -17.26 53.59
C VAL A 800 26.36 -18.67 53.34
N LEU A 801 27.12 -19.20 54.29
CA LEU A 801 27.60 -20.58 54.27
C LEU A 801 26.73 -21.46 55.17
N SER A 802 26.51 -22.72 54.77
CA SER A 802 25.98 -23.73 55.69
C SER A 802 27.04 -24.19 56.70
N ASP A 803 26.62 -24.48 57.93
CA ASP A 803 27.48 -25.04 58.98
C ASP A 803 27.77 -26.55 58.79
N GLU A 804 28.46 -27.17 59.75
CA GLU A 804 28.85 -28.60 59.70
C GLU A 804 27.63 -29.55 59.65
N ASP A 805 26.48 -29.13 60.19
CA ASP A 805 25.21 -29.85 60.11
C ASP A 805 24.39 -29.50 58.85
N GLY A 806 24.97 -28.72 57.95
CA GLY A 806 24.32 -28.21 56.74
C GLY A 806 23.25 -27.14 57.02
N LYS A 807 23.16 -26.59 58.23
CA LYS A 807 22.17 -25.56 58.59
C LYS A 807 22.61 -24.20 58.07
N TYR A 808 21.65 -23.38 57.67
CA TYR A 808 21.90 -21.99 57.27
C TYR A 808 20.79 -21.06 57.76
N ALA A 809 21.11 -19.77 57.84
CA ALA A 809 20.18 -18.71 58.23
C ALA A 809 20.48 -17.42 57.46
N ILE A 810 19.50 -16.89 56.71
CA ILE A 810 19.65 -15.67 55.89
C ILE A 810 18.56 -14.68 56.29
N PRO A 811 18.88 -13.57 56.99
CA PRO A 811 17.91 -12.51 57.23
C PRO A 811 17.56 -11.82 55.90
N LEU A 812 16.28 -11.80 55.54
CA LEU A 812 15.76 -11.23 54.29
C LEU A 812 14.43 -10.52 54.55
N GLU A 813 14.22 -9.38 53.90
CA GLU A 813 12.94 -8.68 53.92
C GLU A 813 11.88 -9.44 53.12
N VAL A 814 10.61 -9.12 53.33
CA VAL A 814 9.47 -9.74 52.64
C VAL A 814 9.53 -9.41 51.15
N ASN A 815 10.03 -10.34 50.34
CA ASN A 815 10.14 -10.21 48.89
C ASN A 815 10.34 -11.59 48.21
N LYS A 816 10.43 -11.61 46.89
CA LYS A 816 10.83 -12.78 46.09
C LYS A 816 12.33 -12.74 45.82
N TYR A 817 12.99 -13.87 46.01
CA TYR A 817 14.44 -14.02 45.88
C TYR A 817 14.83 -15.23 45.03
N THR A 818 15.97 -15.11 44.36
CA THR A 818 16.63 -16.16 43.61
C THR A 818 17.88 -16.57 44.36
N ILE A 819 17.90 -17.80 44.85
CA ILE A 819 19.02 -18.33 45.64
C ILE A 819 19.79 -19.33 44.81
N HIS A 820 21.06 -19.02 44.59
CA HIS A 820 22.03 -19.87 43.93
C HIS A 820 22.87 -20.60 44.99
N VAL A 821 22.77 -21.93 45.04
CA VAL A 821 23.47 -22.78 46.01
C VAL A 821 24.57 -23.56 45.29
N THR A 822 25.80 -23.45 45.80
CA THR A 822 26.96 -24.19 45.28
C THR A 822 27.70 -24.88 46.42
N ALA A 823 28.22 -26.08 46.18
CA ALA A 823 29.14 -26.73 47.11
C ALA A 823 30.07 -27.67 46.33
N LEU A 824 31.28 -27.86 46.86
CA LEU A 824 32.31 -28.67 46.22
C LEU A 824 31.83 -30.13 46.06
N GLY A 825 31.87 -30.65 44.83
CA GLY A 825 31.45 -32.02 44.52
C GLY A 825 29.94 -32.21 44.28
N TYR A 826 29.19 -31.12 44.13
CA TYR A 826 27.75 -31.13 43.84
C TYR A 826 27.43 -30.30 42.59
N HIS A 827 26.32 -30.61 41.90
CA HIS A 827 25.79 -29.73 40.85
C HIS A 827 25.19 -28.46 41.47
N GLU A 828 25.36 -27.33 40.79
CA GLU A 828 24.80 -26.06 41.21
C GLU A 828 23.27 -26.10 41.17
N LEU A 829 22.62 -25.45 42.14
CA LEU A 829 21.18 -25.45 42.31
C LEU A 829 20.67 -24.02 42.42
N THR A 830 19.71 -23.64 41.58
CA THR A 830 19.01 -22.34 41.69
C THR A 830 17.56 -22.55 42.06
N LYS A 831 17.06 -21.79 43.04
CA LYS A 831 15.65 -21.86 43.47
C LYS A 831 15.05 -20.46 43.64
N TYR A 832 13.80 -20.31 43.19
CA TYR A 832 13.00 -19.11 43.37
C TYR A 832 12.11 -19.27 44.60
N LEU A 833 12.20 -18.34 45.55
CA LEU A 833 11.53 -18.43 46.85
C LEU A 833 10.88 -17.08 47.20
N SER A 834 9.79 -17.10 47.95
CA SER A 834 9.16 -15.90 48.50
C SER A 834 9.28 -15.94 50.02
N VAL A 835 9.82 -14.88 50.61
CA VAL A 835 9.81 -14.68 52.07
C VAL A 835 8.51 -14.00 52.44
N THR A 836 7.75 -14.61 53.35
CA THR A 836 6.43 -14.13 53.79
C THR A 836 6.52 -13.37 55.12
N ASP A 837 5.54 -12.50 55.38
CA ASP A 837 5.49 -11.78 56.66
C ASP A 837 4.85 -12.63 57.75
N SER A 838 5.68 -13.22 58.60
CA SER A 838 5.29 -14.18 59.64
C SER A 838 5.80 -13.74 61.01
N ASN A 839 5.72 -12.44 61.30
CA ASN A 839 6.03 -11.86 62.61
C ASN A 839 7.43 -12.25 63.14
N GLY A 840 8.42 -12.34 62.24
CA GLY A 840 9.80 -12.69 62.55
C GLY A 840 10.08 -14.19 62.71
N VAL A 841 9.16 -15.07 62.32
CA VAL A 841 9.45 -16.52 62.18
C VAL A 841 10.03 -16.76 60.79
N PRO A 842 11.22 -17.37 60.64
CA PRO A 842 11.80 -17.58 59.32
C PRO A 842 11.08 -18.67 58.51
N ASP A 843 11.01 -18.50 57.19
CA ASP A 843 10.50 -19.52 56.28
C ASP A 843 11.53 -20.67 56.17
N ILE A 844 11.07 -21.90 56.42
CA ILE A 844 11.94 -23.08 56.44
C ILE A 844 12.07 -23.67 55.04
N VAL A 845 13.28 -23.65 54.49
CA VAL A 845 13.56 -24.15 53.13
C VAL A 845 14.67 -25.19 53.12
N MET A 846 14.36 -26.37 52.59
CA MET A 846 15.33 -27.44 52.33
C MET A 846 15.91 -27.32 50.92
N PHE A 847 17.23 -27.36 50.83
CA PHE A 847 17.97 -27.49 49.57
C PHE A 847 18.55 -28.90 49.45
N THR A 848 18.15 -29.64 48.42
CA THR A 848 18.65 -30.99 48.15
C THR A 848 19.61 -30.95 46.97
N MET A 849 20.89 -31.22 47.22
CA MET A 849 21.95 -31.14 46.23
C MET A 849 22.28 -32.52 45.65
N ILE A 850 22.47 -32.57 44.33
CA ILE A 850 22.83 -33.81 43.63
C ILE A 850 24.35 -33.92 43.57
N LYS A 851 24.90 -35.00 44.14
CA LYS A 851 26.34 -35.24 44.14
C LYS A 851 26.83 -35.43 42.70
N ASN A 852 27.81 -34.63 42.30
CA ASN A 852 28.41 -34.74 40.98
C ASN A 852 29.24 -36.03 40.93
N SER A 853 28.78 -37.03 40.18
CA SER A 853 29.42 -38.34 40.08
C SER A 853 30.52 -38.39 39.02
N ASN A 854 30.90 -37.23 38.47
CA ASN A 854 31.97 -37.11 37.48
C ASN A 854 33.31 -36.80 38.14
N VAL A 855 34.35 -37.52 37.75
CA VAL A 855 35.75 -37.22 38.11
C VAL A 855 36.42 -36.75 36.82
N LEU A 856 36.95 -35.52 36.80
CA LEU A 856 37.59 -34.92 35.62
C LEU A 856 36.73 -34.95 34.34
N GLY A 857 35.42 -34.71 34.48
CA GLY A 857 34.49 -34.65 33.34
C GLY A 857 34.04 -36.02 32.79
N LEU A 858 34.43 -37.13 33.43
CA LEU A 858 33.97 -38.49 33.06
C LEU A 858 33.09 -39.09 34.17
N PRO A 859 32.02 -39.83 33.84
CA PRO A 859 31.24 -40.61 34.80
C PRO A 859 32.14 -41.54 35.62
N ARG A 860 31.97 -41.62 36.94
CA ARG A 860 32.78 -42.44 37.86
C ARG A 860 33.01 -43.88 37.40
N ILE A 861 32.02 -44.50 36.75
CA ILE A 861 32.11 -45.85 36.17
C ILE A 861 33.19 -45.93 35.08
N ILE A 862 33.34 -44.89 34.28
CA ILE A 862 34.34 -44.81 33.20
C ILE A 862 35.73 -44.58 33.80
N PHE A 863 35.86 -43.76 34.84
CA PHE A 863 37.13 -43.55 35.54
C PHE A 863 37.63 -44.85 36.22
N VAL A 864 36.76 -45.61 36.88
CA VAL A 864 37.10 -46.91 37.49
C VAL A 864 37.51 -47.95 36.43
N LEU A 865 36.87 -47.95 35.26
CA LEU A 865 37.23 -48.84 34.14
C LEU A 865 38.58 -48.48 33.50
N ILE A 866 38.93 -47.19 33.45
CA ILE A 866 40.21 -46.72 32.90
C ILE A 866 41.36 -47.04 33.86
N VAL A 867 41.18 -46.79 35.16
CA VAL A 867 42.22 -47.09 36.18
C VAL A 867 42.36 -48.61 36.40
N GLY A 868 41.27 -49.38 36.27
CA GLY A 868 41.29 -50.85 36.37
C GLY A 868 41.94 -51.59 35.19
N LYS A 869 42.23 -50.92 34.06
CA LYS A 869 42.88 -51.52 32.88
C LYS A 869 44.40 -51.35 32.84
N ILE A 870 45.01 -50.62 33.79
CA ILE A 870 46.44 -50.23 33.75
C ILE A 870 47.34 -51.11 34.66
N GLN A 871 46.82 -52.09 35.40
CA GLN A 871 47.59 -53.09 36.19
C GLN A 871 46.91 -54.47 36.01
N HIS A 872 47.45 -55.58 35.48
CA HIS A 872 48.79 -56.21 35.34
C HIS A 872 48.74 -57.32 34.25
N PRO A 873 49.89 -57.90 33.82
CA PRO A 873 50.06 -59.37 33.71
C PRO A 873 51.25 -59.85 34.59
N PRO A 874 51.52 -61.16 34.75
CA PRO A 874 50.75 -62.12 35.54
C PRO A 874 51.61 -62.85 36.61
N SER A 875 51.15 -62.97 37.86
CA SER A 875 51.52 -64.08 38.77
C SER A 875 50.69 -64.06 40.07
N VAL A 876 50.00 -65.17 40.32
CA VAL A 876 49.20 -65.55 41.51
C VAL A 876 50.09 -66.44 42.43
N PRO A 877 49.89 -66.64 43.78
CA PRO A 877 48.72 -66.37 44.63
C PRO A 877 48.95 -65.66 46.00
N LYS A 878 47.86 -65.02 46.45
CA LYS A 878 47.28 -64.95 47.80
C LYS A 878 48.19 -65.18 49.03
N LEU A 879 48.40 -64.11 49.80
CA LEU A 879 47.97 -64.00 51.20
C LEU A 879 48.13 -62.53 51.65
N PHE A 880 47.05 -61.86 52.04
CA PHE A 880 46.92 -61.00 53.23
C PHE A 880 45.64 -60.15 53.15
N CYS A 881 44.69 -60.51 54.02
CA CYS A 881 43.70 -59.59 54.56
C CYS A 881 44.38 -58.45 55.34
N ILE A 882 43.59 -57.41 55.65
CA ILE A 882 43.78 -56.38 56.70
C ILE A 882 44.23 -55.01 56.15
N LEU A 883 43.27 -54.14 55.78
CA LEU A 883 42.88 -52.95 56.56
C LEU A 883 41.76 -52.17 55.86
N ILE A 884 40.57 -52.30 56.45
CA ILE A 884 39.40 -51.44 56.31
C ILE A 884 39.41 -50.53 57.54
N PHE A 885 39.29 -49.21 57.29
CA PHE A 885 38.81 -48.13 58.17
C PHE A 885 39.63 -47.67 59.38
N GLN A 886 39.76 -46.35 59.46
CA GLN A 886 39.56 -45.64 60.71
C GLN A 886 38.84 -44.29 60.42
N ASP A 887 37.61 -44.19 60.90
CA ASP A 887 36.84 -42.95 61.08
C ASP A 887 37.43 -42.13 62.24
N SER A 888 37.34 -40.79 62.20
CA SER A 888 37.14 -39.96 63.41
C SER A 888 36.69 -38.54 63.07
N VAL A 889 35.48 -38.23 63.58
CA VAL A 889 34.86 -36.93 63.91
C VAL A 889 34.46 -36.03 62.75
#